data_AF-A0A3M2U193-F1
#
_entry.id   AF-A0A3M2U193-F1
#
_cell.length_a   1.000
_cell.length_b   1.000
_cell.length_c   1.000
_cell.angle_alpha   90.00
_cell.angle_beta   90.00
_cell.angle_gamma   90.00
#
_symmetry.space_group_name_H-M   'P 1'
#
loop_
_entity.id
_entity.type
_entity.pdbx_description
1 polymer ?
#
loop_
_entity_poly.entity_id
_entity_poly.type
_entity_poly.pdbx_seq_one_letter_code
_entity_poly.pdbx_strand_id
1 'polypeptide(L)'
;GSLAISAGALDNSAGQIDAGSLTVASTTLNNRSGLLSARTGDARVTARNTLDNTGGTVQAQNLLSVTGGNVLNQSGSLLGTSINVTAPGAQIDNRSGLIQASGGSLTISADALDNSAGQIDGNSLTVASTSLNNRSGLLSARAGDARVTATGILDNTGGTVQAQNLLSITGGNVLNQTGRLLAVTGNLDLNATGLDNRSGSVLGAGVKVSAPGAQIDNRGGKIVGDRIDLNAAGLDNREQGLLAAGTQGMALSFAPTANQAQLLNSGGQIQSDGGLLLSSAWLDNSAGTLLGQNVLIDAPRLINDNNGAVVSNGGDVTLKVSNLLSNMTGIIDAGSSLVTISGSSDLNNQGGSIRGKQLSLQATTLRNGQQGQLVAGSGGLTYTGGTLDNNGGTLLSSGGTTRLELGSGTVSNVGGTIQGDTVNITAASLDTSSDGSKAGMVSSLVDSLTLNVDSVTSNAGKLFAKTSLVSTGTTLSNTNGAQLSGDSVNLTATNLVNRSGLIESNTTLNLQGGSLDNTSGQLRALGNVVNNNAGINNTGIGALRALTTDTSTFDFAGSIINQSGRIEVGNTDFTLKADALDNRAGSIEHANTGLLTLDFNRVSGAGGSITALGSGDWNFGAVDGLGNVQLNNALTYTSDSLALLAGDRLASGTGLTLNLNSLNNGGELLSDGDLTLNLNGDLTNSGRLSAQNFLTITANNVSQNGGRICAGSDTRLKLGGTLDNLGYLTARQNLRIDAEQIDNRGTLGAQGAVNLNASNAITNSADSLLFSGGAMTLRTGTFSNLYGDVYSRGDLSVANLDGSAAQRFSNLSGTVESEGAITINAAAVENAKAEFELGQKIVSGSLNWQCGQHCDGHDSFKRGAITIEQTLLETAVKDSPSARLVAGKDLTIQADNVQNRYSLLAANGNLSITANDLLNQGASERTGQNSISIGTPGRIDTDYWDQMEFVDIPAFKAAVAAGNFDLARFELLKSRSSDSRFEEQSNVTVWTDSPQPKYAATLQAGGAVNLNVARTVQNGSLRANNTPEILTGTLGEDQTGIKVGGIDITINKQAIDASTATVASVKPVQRVA
;
A
#
# COMPACT_ATOMS: atom_id res chain seq x y z
N GLY A 1 77.67 58.62 -70.11
CA GLY A 1 77.92 57.24 -70.57
C GLY A 1 77.99 56.31 -69.36
N SER A 2 78.41 55.06 -69.55
CA SER A 2 78.65 54.11 -68.46
C SER A 2 79.94 54.42 -67.70
N LEU A 3 79.95 54.21 -66.39
CA LEU A 3 81.11 54.39 -65.52
C LEU A 3 81.40 53.10 -64.77
N ALA A 4 82.64 52.63 -64.81
CA ALA A 4 83.13 51.49 -64.04
C ALA A 4 84.30 51.93 -63.15
N ILE A 5 84.21 51.65 -61.85
CA ILE A 5 85.23 51.98 -60.85
C ILE A 5 85.69 50.70 -60.17
N SER A 6 87.00 50.46 -60.15
CA SER A 6 87.64 49.37 -59.41
C SER A 6 88.73 49.96 -58.51
N ALA A 7 88.60 49.80 -57.19
CA ALA A 7 89.53 50.41 -56.22
C ALA A 7 89.71 49.54 -54.96
N GLY A 8 90.78 49.72 -54.21
CA GLY A 8 90.90 49.11 -52.87
C GLY A 8 89.90 49.74 -51.89
N ALA A 9 89.89 51.08 -51.84
CA ALA A 9 88.90 51.87 -51.13
C ALA A 9 88.36 52.96 -52.06
N LEU A 10 87.06 53.22 -52.00
CA LEU A 10 86.41 54.34 -52.69
C LEU A 10 85.76 55.24 -51.63
N ASP A 11 86.24 56.48 -51.50
CA ASP A 11 85.64 57.50 -50.64
C ASP A 11 84.91 58.53 -51.51
N ASN A 12 83.59 58.58 -51.34
CA ASN A 12 82.64 59.53 -51.92
C ASN A 12 81.84 60.24 -50.80
N SER A 13 82.41 60.40 -49.61
CA SER A 13 81.74 61.12 -48.53
C SER A 13 81.47 62.58 -48.89
N ALA A 14 80.23 63.03 -48.69
CA ALA A 14 79.69 64.31 -49.15
C ALA A 14 79.89 64.61 -50.66
N GLY A 15 80.28 63.59 -51.45
CA GLY A 15 80.61 63.70 -52.87
C GLY A 15 79.47 63.25 -53.77
N GLN A 16 79.66 63.38 -55.09
CA GLN A 16 78.70 62.95 -56.10
C GLN A 16 79.40 62.20 -57.23
N ILE A 17 78.96 60.96 -57.48
CA ILE A 17 79.31 60.15 -58.65
C ILE A 17 78.03 59.88 -59.42
N ASP A 18 77.96 60.36 -60.66
CA ASP A 18 76.75 60.32 -61.47
C ASP A 18 77.04 59.86 -62.90
N ALA A 19 76.38 58.80 -63.33
CA ALA A 19 76.62 58.12 -64.61
C ALA A 19 75.31 57.67 -65.28
N GLY A 20 75.39 57.24 -66.56
CA GLY A 20 74.25 56.62 -67.24
C GLY A 20 73.95 55.21 -66.68
N SER A 21 75.01 54.41 -66.53
CA SER A 21 75.03 53.13 -65.81
C SER A 21 76.29 53.12 -64.93
N LEU A 22 76.22 52.49 -63.76
CA LEU A 22 77.30 52.54 -62.77
C LEU A 22 77.72 51.13 -62.35
N THR A 23 79.00 50.82 -62.42
CA THR A 23 79.58 49.62 -61.80
C THR A 23 80.69 50.05 -60.85
N VAL A 24 80.59 49.69 -59.58
CA VAL A 24 81.62 49.94 -58.56
C VAL A 24 82.04 48.60 -57.98
N ALA A 25 83.35 48.36 -57.92
CA ALA A 25 83.95 47.22 -57.24
C ALA A 25 85.05 47.72 -56.30
N SER A 26 84.87 47.52 -55.00
CA SER A 26 85.83 47.96 -53.99
C SER A 26 85.98 46.95 -52.85
N THR A 27 86.99 47.12 -52.00
CA THR A 27 87.02 46.45 -50.69
C THR A 27 86.21 47.26 -49.67
N THR A 28 86.36 48.58 -49.64
CA THR A 28 85.56 49.49 -48.81
C THR A 28 85.01 50.64 -49.65
N LEU A 29 83.76 51.02 -49.38
CA LEU A 29 83.07 52.13 -50.04
C LEU A 29 82.48 53.04 -48.96
N ASN A 30 82.98 54.27 -48.84
CA ASN A 30 82.43 55.32 -47.97
C ASN A 30 81.61 56.28 -48.84
N ASN A 31 80.28 56.22 -48.77
CA ASN A 31 79.33 57.12 -49.41
C ASN A 31 78.54 57.96 -48.38
N ARG A 32 79.12 58.22 -47.20
CA ARG A 32 78.44 58.97 -46.15
C ARG A 32 78.02 60.36 -46.60
N SER A 33 76.73 60.68 -46.49
CA SER A 33 76.15 61.94 -47.02
C SER A 33 76.44 62.22 -48.50
N GLY A 34 76.88 61.21 -49.26
CA GLY A 34 77.24 61.32 -50.68
C GLY A 34 76.17 60.74 -51.61
N LEU A 35 76.34 60.94 -52.92
CA LEU A 35 75.46 60.43 -53.97
C LEU A 35 76.21 59.51 -54.93
N LEU A 36 75.71 58.28 -55.10
CA LEU A 36 76.04 57.38 -56.21
C LEU A 36 74.80 57.20 -57.09
N SER A 37 74.88 57.58 -58.36
CA SER A 37 73.71 57.63 -59.25
C SER A 37 73.96 56.99 -60.60
N ALA A 38 73.03 56.12 -61.02
CA ALA A 38 72.85 55.66 -62.40
C ALA A 38 71.53 56.19 -62.98
N ARG A 39 71.59 57.26 -63.78
CA ARG A 39 70.40 58.03 -64.24
C ARG A 39 69.52 57.30 -65.26
N THR A 40 70.08 56.39 -66.05
CA THR A 40 69.35 55.78 -67.19
C THR A 40 69.38 54.26 -67.18
N GLY A 41 70.25 53.64 -66.38
CA GLY A 41 70.51 52.22 -66.40
C GLY A 41 70.69 51.62 -65.01
N ASP A 42 71.39 50.49 -64.96
CA ASP A 42 71.65 49.77 -63.71
C ASP A 42 72.80 50.40 -62.91
N ALA A 43 72.72 50.28 -61.59
CA ALA A 43 73.88 50.44 -60.69
C ALA A 43 74.23 49.09 -60.07
N ARG A 44 75.47 48.62 -60.26
CA ARG A 44 76.03 47.43 -59.60
C ARG A 44 77.17 47.87 -58.68
N VAL A 45 76.93 47.87 -57.38
CA VAL A 45 77.87 48.38 -56.37
C VAL A 45 78.31 47.22 -55.47
N THR A 46 79.58 46.86 -55.55
CA THR A 46 80.20 45.78 -54.77
C THR A 46 81.28 46.35 -53.85
N ALA A 47 81.18 46.11 -52.54
CA ALA A 47 82.18 46.48 -51.54
C ALA A 47 82.49 45.31 -50.59
N ARG A 48 83.61 44.60 -50.79
CA ARG A 48 83.87 43.31 -50.12
C ARG A 48 83.78 43.33 -48.58
N ASN A 49 84.19 44.41 -47.92
CA ASN A 49 84.17 44.54 -46.46
C ASN A 49 83.02 45.42 -45.97
N THR A 50 82.88 46.64 -46.49
CA THR A 50 81.87 47.59 -45.99
C THR A 50 81.48 48.58 -47.08
N LEU A 51 80.18 48.74 -47.26
CA LEU A 51 79.55 49.86 -47.93
C LEU A 51 78.88 50.72 -46.86
N ASP A 52 79.40 51.93 -46.64
CA ASP A 52 78.83 52.90 -45.70
C ASP A 52 78.09 54.00 -46.48
N ASN A 53 76.78 53.90 -46.53
CA ASN A 53 75.85 54.88 -47.10
C ASN A 53 75.13 55.70 -46.02
N THR A 54 75.73 55.87 -44.83
CA THR A 54 75.08 56.60 -43.73
C THR A 54 74.76 58.04 -44.14
N GLY A 55 73.47 58.43 -44.10
CA GLY A 55 72.97 59.72 -44.59
C GLY A 55 73.15 59.96 -46.09
N GLY A 56 73.66 58.99 -46.86
CA GLY A 56 73.93 59.09 -48.29
C GLY A 56 72.82 58.51 -49.16
N THR A 57 72.96 58.63 -50.47
CA THR A 57 72.04 58.06 -51.48
C THR A 57 72.79 57.21 -52.49
N VAL A 58 72.30 55.99 -52.73
CA VAL A 58 72.68 55.17 -53.90
C VAL A 58 71.41 54.91 -54.71
N GLN A 59 71.41 55.32 -55.98
CA GLN A 59 70.23 55.24 -56.84
C GLN A 59 70.51 54.67 -58.23
N ALA A 60 69.53 53.97 -58.79
CA ALA A 60 69.51 53.51 -60.18
C ALA A 60 68.13 53.66 -60.81
N GLN A 61 68.05 54.04 -62.09
CA GLN A 61 66.78 54.09 -62.80
C GLN A 61 66.13 52.71 -62.96
N ASN A 62 66.94 51.67 -63.22
CA ASN A 62 66.48 50.30 -63.44
C ASN A 62 66.78 49.41 -62.23
N LEU A 63 67.80 48.56 -62.32
CA LEU A 63 68.24 47.69 -61.22
C LEU A 63 69.33 48.37 -60.39
N LEU A 64 69.10 48.47 -59.09
CA LEU A 64 70.15 48.70 -58.10
C LEU A 64 70.57 47.36 -57.48
N SER A 65 71.77 46.89 -57.79
CA SER A 65 72.38 45.72 -57.16
C SER A 65 73.50 46.16 -56.23
N VAL A 66 73.34 45.92 -54.93
CA VAL A 66 74.32 46.23 -53.90
C VAL A 66 74.80 44.94 -53.26
N THR A 67 76.12 44.71 -53.25
CA THR A 67 76.73 43.56 -52.59
C THR A 67 77.84 44.02 -51.66
N GLY A 68 77.83 43.64 -50.39
CA GLY A 68 78.97 43.97 -49.52
C GLY A 68 79.13 43.16 -48.24
N GLY A 69 80.31 43.26 -47.63
CA GLY A 69 80.62 42.55 -46.37
C GLY A 69 79.98 43.16 -45.12
N ASN A 70 79.42 44.37 -45.23
CA ASN A 70 78.48 45.02 -44.32
C ASN A 70 77.86 46.16 -45.14
N VAL A 71 76.56 46.38 -45.07
CA VAL A 71 75.88 47.49 -45.76
C VAL A 71 75.26 48.40 -44.70
N LEU A 72 75.88 49.54 -44.45
CA LEU A 72 75.39 50.54 -43.51
C LEU A 72 74.58 51.58 -44.28
N ASN A 73 73.27 51.65 -44.05
CA ASN A 73 72.33 52.57 -44.68
C ASN A 73 71.56 53.40 -43.63
N GLN A 74 72.19 53.66 -42.48
CA GLN A 74 71.59 54.41 -41.38
C GLN A 74 71.22 55.82 -41.85
N SER A 75 69.95 56.22 -41.72
CA SER A 75 69.43 57.49 -42.29
C SER A 75 69.74 57.72 -43.78
N GLY A 76 70.16 56.68 -44.50
CA GLY A 76 70.53 56.73 -45.92
C GLY A 76 69.40 56.25 -46.83
N SER A 77 69.61 56.32 -48.14
CA SER A 77 68.63 55.93 -49.16
C SER A 77 69.25 55.01 -50.22
N LEU A 78 68.61 53.86 -50.46
CA LEU A 78 68.87 52.98 -51.60
C LEU A 78 67.63 52.95 -52.49
N LEU A 79 67.72 53.48 -53.71
CA LEU A 79 66.57 53.74 -54.57
C LEU A 79 66.71 53.07 -55.95
N GLY A 80 65.63 52.49 -56.46
CA GLY A 80 65.57 52.06 -57.86
C GLY A 80 64.23 51.50 -58.29
N THR A 81 64.10 51.07 -59.55
CA THR A 81 62.88 50.38 -60.00
C THR A 81 62.82 48.98 -59.41
N SER A 82 63.93 48.23 -59.49
CA SER A 82 64.15 46.97 -58.80
C SER A 82 65.42 47.07 -57.97
N ILE A 83 65.47 46.40 -56.81
CA ILE A 83 66.66 46.42 -55.95
C ILE A 83 67.01 45.01 -55.48
N ASN A 84 68.29 44.67 -55.54
CA ASN A 84 68.87 43.51 -54.87
C ASN A 84 69.97 43.99 -53.91
N VAL A 85 69.84 43.70 -52.61
CA VAL A 85 70.87 43.99 -51.59
C VAL A 85 71.32 42.69 -50.95
N THR A 86 72.61 42.36 -51.07
CA THR A 86 73.17 41.10 -50.55
C THR A 86 74.39 41.38 -49.67
N ALA A 87 74.36 40.88 -48.44
CA ALA A 87 75.48 40.88 -47.51
C ALA A 87 75.80 39.45 -47.03
N PRO A 88 76.55 38.64 -47.80
CA PRO A 88 76.74 37.22 -47.51
C PRO A 88 77.44 37.03 -46.15
N GLY A 89 76.74 36.42 -45.19
CA GLY A 89 77.27 36.15 -43.85
C GLY A 89 77.51 37.39 -42.99
N ALA A 90 76.90 38.54 -43.33
CA ALA A 90 77.11 39.80 -42.63
C ALA A 90 75.83 40.62 -42.47
N GLN A 91 75.95 41.88 -42.01
CA GLN A 91 74.80 42.70 -41.64
C GLN A 91 74.42 43.76 -42.68
N ILE A 92 73.12 44.03 -42.76
CA ILE A 92 72.54 45.20 -43.40
C ILE A 92 71.89 46.04 -42.30
N ASP A 93 72.32 47.28 -42.14
CA ASP A 93 71.83 48.22 -41.14
C ASP A 93 71.07 49.36 -41.83
N ASN A 94 69.76 49.27 -41.86
CA ASN A 94 68.82 50.26 -42.41
C ASN A 94 68.11 51.07 -41.31
N ARG A 95 68.74 51.26 -40.14
CA ARG A 95 68.11 52.01 -39.04
C ARG A 95 67.76 53.43 -39.45
N SER A 96 66.50 53.82 -39.29
CA SER A 96 65.97 55.11 -39.75
C SER A 96 66.24 55.42 -41.23
N GLY A 97 66.59 54.42 -42.04
CA GLY A 97 66.94 54.54 -43.45
C GLY A 97 65.81 54.10 -44.38
N LEU A 98 66.02 54.30 -45.69
CA LEU A 98 65.08 53.95 -46.75
C LEU A 98 65.74 53.02 -47.78
N ILE A 99 65.08 51.90 -48.07
CA ILE A 99 65.37 51.04 -49.22
C ILE A 99 64.07 50.88 -50.01
N GLN A 100 64.00 51.47 -51.20
CA GLN A 100 62.73 51.55 -51.94
C GLN A 100 62.86 51.14 -53.41
N ALA A 101 62.14 50.09 -53.79
CA ALA A 101 61.86 49.75 -55.18
C ALA A 101 60.55 50.41 -55.63
N SER A 102 60.59 51.29 -56.62
CA SER A 102 59.43 52.08 -57.05
C SER A 102 58.38 51.25 -57.82
N GLY A 103 58.79 50.20 -58.55
CA GLY A 103 57.86 49.42 -59.40
C GLY A 103 58.15 47.91 -59.52
N GLY A 104 59.35 47.46 -59.16
CA GLY A 104 59.79 46.08 -59.32
C GLY A 104 60.00 45.32 -58.00
N SER A 105 60.69 44.18 -58.10
CA SER A 105 61.02 43.34 -56.94
C SER A 105 62.11 43.97 -56.08
N LEU A 106 61.94 43.87 -54.77
CA LEU A 106 62.97 44.18 -53.78
C LEU A 106 63.44 42.88 -53.12
N THR A 107 64.73 42.54 -53.27
CA THR A 107 65.34 41.37 -52.63
C THR A 107 66.41 41.79 -51.65
N ILE A 108 66.35 41.27 -50.43
CA ILE A 108 67.37 41.45 -49.40
C ILE A 108 67.85 40.09 -48.91
N SER A 109 69.16 39.89 -48.82
CA SER A 109 69.79 38.69 -48.26
C SER A 109 70.97 39.06 -47.36
N ALA A 110 70.91 38.71 -46.08
CA ALA A 110 71.93 39.02 -45.08
C ALA A 110 71.98 37.94 -43.99
N ASP A 111 72.97 37.96 -43.09
CA ASP A 111 72.88 37.21 -41.83
C ASP A 111 72.01 37.98 -40.82
N ALA A 112 72.26 39.27 -40.64
CA ALA A 112 71.46 40.16 -39.80
C ALA A 112 70.93 41.35 -40.61
N LEU A 113 69.64 41.65 -40.47
CA LEU A 113 69.00 42.84 -41.04
C LEU A 113 68.39 43.67 -39.91
N ASP A 114 68.91 44.88 -39.71
CA ASP A 114 68.31 45.87 -38.80
C ASP A 114 67.58 46.94 -39.61
N ASN A 115 66.25 46.94 -39.52
CA ASN A 115 65.34 47.91 -40.11
C ASN A 115 64.59 48.70 -39.02
N SER A 116 65.15 48.84 -37.82
CA SER A 116 64.45 49.54 -36.74
C SER A 116 64.26 51.02 -37.06
N ALA A 117 63.02 51.49 -36.89
CA ALA A 117 62.53 52.80 -37.35
C ALA A 117 62.80 53.12 -38.85
N GLY A 118 63.19 52.12 -39.65
CA GLY A 118 63.51 52.25 -41.07
C GLY A 118 62.38 51.74 -41.97
N GLN A 119 62.54 51.94 -43.28
CA GLN A 119 61.57 51.53 -44.29
C GLN A 119 62.24 50.73 -45.41
N ILE A 120 61.66 49.56 -45.70
CA ILE A 120 62.01 48.66 -46.81
C ILE A 120 60.71 48.41 -47.59
N ASP A 121 60.63 48.94 -48.80
CA ASP A 121 59.36 49.10 -49.49
C ASP A 121 59.47 48.83 -51.00
N GLY A 122 58.86 47.75 -51.48
CA GLY A 122 58.89 47.31 -52.88
C GLY A 122 57.50 47.03 -53.46
N ASN A 123 57.44 46.71 -54.76
CA ASN A 123 56.20 46.23 -55.36
C ASN A 123 55.91 44.78 -54.92
N SER A 124 56.95 43.95 -54.97
CA SER A 124 57.05 42.65 -54.30
C SER A 124 58.30 42.63 -53.43
N LEU A 125 58.27 41.90 -52.32
CA LEU A 125 59.34 41.88 -51.33
C LEU A 125 59.83 40.45 -51.07
N THR A 126 61.15 40.24 -51.09
CA THR A 126 61.78 39.02 -50.58
C THR A 126 62.90 39.40 -49.63
N VAL A 127 62.83 38.92 -48.39
CA VAL A 127 63.84 39.13 -47.35
C VAL A 127 64.30 37.77 -46.85
N ALA A 128 65.61 37.55 -46.79
CA ALA A 128 66.22 36.38 -46.18
C ALA A 128 67.30 36.81 -45.18
N SER A 129 67.13 36.46 -43.91
CA SER A 129 68.14 36.61 -42.88
C SER A 129 68.05 35.55 -41.79
N THR A 130 69.07 35.51 -40.92
CA THR A 130 69.03 34.75 -39.66
C THR A 130 68.31 35.58 -38.59
N SER A 131 68.68 36.86 -38.46
CA SER A 131 68.05 37.81 -37.52
C SER A 131 67.46 38.99 -38.29
N LEU A 132 66.23 39.38 -37.96
CA LEU A 132 65.51 40.49 -38.56
C LEU A 132 64.91 41.38 -37.45
N ASN A 133 65.48 42.57 -37.26
CA ASN A 133 64.94 43.59 -36.36
C ASN A 133 64.14 44.61 -37.18
N ASN A 134 62.82 44.60 -37.06
CA ASN A 134 61.88 45.55 -37.68
C ASN A 134 61.14 46.39 -36.63
N ARG A 135 61.75 46.64 -35.47
CA ARG A 135 61.11 47.41 -34.39
C ARG A 135 60.73 48.81 -34.84
N SER A 136 59.45 49.17 -34.70
CA SER A 136 58.90 50.45 -35.18
C SER A 136 59.20 50.75 -36.66
N GLY A 137 59.57 49.73 -37.44
CA GLY A 137 59.94 49.84 -38.86
C GLY A 137 58.85 49.33 -39.79
N LEU A 138 59.08 49.47 -41.10
CA LEU A 138 58.17 49.01 -42.15
C LEU A 138 58.89 48.08 -43.14
N LEU A 139 58.35 46.88 -43.31
CA LEU A 139 58.59 45.99 -44.45
C LEU A 139 57.31 45.92 -45.29
N SER A 140 57.35 46.33 -46.55
CA SER A 140 56.15 46.49 -47.38
C SER A 140 56.32 45.95 -48.80
N ALA A 141 55.37 45.12 -49.23
CA ALA A 141 55.08 44.83 -50.64
C ALA A 141 53.77 45.51 -51.05
N ARG A 142 53.84 46.61 -51.80
CA ARG A 142 52.71 47.52 -52.05
C ARG A 142 51.63 46.96 -52.98
N ALA A 143 51.97 46.08 -53.93
CA ALA A 143 50.96 45.51 -54.83
C ALA A 143 51.07 43.99 -55.02
N GLY A 144 52.17 43.38 -54.60
CA GLY A 144 52.44 41.95 -54.73
C GLY A 144 52.57 41.22 -53.40
N ASP A 145 53.34 40.14 -53.45
CA ASP A 145 53.62 39.26 -52.31
C ASP A 145 54.86 39.73 -51.54
N ALA A 146 54.85 39.46 -50.23
CA ALA A 146 56.04 39.55 -49.39
C ALA A 146 56.43 38.15 -48.88
N ARG A 147 57.68 37.74 -49.15
CA ARG A 147 58.28 36.52 -48.59
C ARG A 147 59.41 36.90 -47.63
N VAL A 148 59.20 36.69 -46.34
CA VAL A 148 60.16 37.06 -45.28
C VAL A 148 60.65 35.79 -44.59
N THR A 149 61.94 35.51 -44.70
CA THR A 149 62.61 34.38 -44.03
C THR A 149 63.57 34.93 -42.99
N ALA A 150 63.34 34.59 -41.72
CA ALA A 150 64.13 35.02 -40.57
C ALA A 150 64.33 33.81 -39.63
N THR A 151 65.31 32.95 -39.93
CA THR A 151 65.39 31.59 -39.34
C THR A 151 65.64 31.56 -37.83
N GLY A 152 66.18 32.63 -37.24
CA GLY A 152 66.42 32.78 -35.81
C GLY A 152 65.33 33.59 -35.11
N ILE A 153 65.32 34.91 -35.32
CA ILE A 153 64.36 35.85 -34.71
C ILE A 153 63.85 36.85 -35.75
N LEU A 154 62.54 37.08 -35.74
CA LEU A 154 61.89 38.24 -36.36
C LEU A 154 61.30 39.11 -35.26
N ASP A 155 61.92 40.26 -34.99
CA ASP A 155 61.41 41.24 -34.02
C ASP A 155 60.66 42.36 -34.74
N ASN A 156 59.34 42.26 -34.77
CA ASN A 156 58.41 43.24 -35.31
C ASN A 156 57.72 44.06 -34.20
N THR A 157 58.36 44.24 -33.03
CA THR A 157 57.75 44.97 -31.91
C THR A 157 57.44 46.42 -32.31
N GLY A 158 56.16 46.81 -32.25
CA GLY A 158 55.67 48.12 -32.70
C GLY A 158 55.86 48.42 -34.19
N GLY A 159 56.33 47.46 -34.99
CA GLY A 159 56.60 47.58 -36.42
C GLY A 159 55.47 47.03 -37.29
N THR A 160 55.61 47.16 -38.62
CA THR A 160 54.69 46.60 -39.61
C THR A 160 55.43 45.76 -40.64
N VAL A 161 54.94 44.54 -40.87
CA VAL A 161 55.29 43.71 -42.04
C VAL A 161 54.01 43.49 -42.84
N GLN A 162 53.98 43.95 -44.09
CA GLN A 162 52.78 43.91 -44.92
C GLN A 162 53.00 43.45 -46.37
N ALA A 163 51.96 42.83 -46.93
CA ALA A 163 51.83 42.54 -48.36
C ALA A 163 50.41 42.86 -48.84
N GLN A 164 50.27 43.19 -50.12
CA GLN A 164 48.94 43.36 -50.72
C GLN A 164 48.23 42.02 -50.86
N ASN A 165 48.91 41.01 -51.41
CA ASN A 165 48.32 39.71 -51.76
C ASN A 165 48.68 38.63 -50.74
N LEU A 166 49.86 38.01 -50.83
CA LEU A 166 50.32 37.00 -49.88
C LEU A 166 51.44 37.55 -48.98
N LEU A 167 51.26 37.47 -47.67
CA LEU A 167 52.34 37.61 -46.69
C LEU A 167 52.79 36.22 -46.24
N SER A 168 53.95 35.77 -46.71
CA SER A 168 54.56 34.49 -46.31
C SER A 168 55.76 34.74 -45.41
N ILE A 169 55.67 34.33 -44.15
CA ILE A 169 56.73 34.46 -43.15
C ILE A 169 57.21 33.06 -42.76
N THR A 170 58.52 32.82 -42.87
CA THR A 170 59.21 31.66 -42.29
C THR A 170 60.17 32.18 -41.23
N GLY A 171 59.75 32.14 -39.97
CA GLY A 171 60.48 32.67 -38.83
C GLY A 171 61.02 31.58 -37.90
N GLY A 172 62.02 31.92 -37.09
CA GLY A 172 62.23 31.27 -35.81
C GLY A 172 61.22 31.81 -34.80
N ASN A 173 61.67 32.52 -33.77
CA ASN A 173 60.76 33.19 -32.84
C ASN A 173 60.29 34.54 -33.42
N VAL A 174 58.97 34.72 -33.55
CA VAL A 174 58.37 35.95 -34.07
C VAL A 174 57.82 36.79 -32.92
N LEU A 175 58.44 37.94 -32.67
CA LEU A 175 57.99 38.92 -31.69
C LEU A 175 57.15 39.99 -32.40
N ASN A 176 55.84 39.98 -32.21
CA ASN A 176 54.89 40.93 -32.79
C ASN A 176 54.17 41.77 -31.73
N GLN A 177 54.81 41.99 -30.57
CA GLN A 177 54.21 42.76 -29.48
C GLN A 177 53.89 44.18 -29.94
N THR A 178 52.65 44.64 -29.76
CA THR A 178 52.16 45.94 -30.28
C THR A 178 52.37 46.18 -31.78
N GLY A 179 52.80 45.14 -32.52
CA GLY A 179 53.14 45.19 -33.94
C GLY A 179 52.01 44.73 -34.84
N ARG A 180 52.27 44.75 -36.15
CA ARG A 180 51.30 44.38 -37.18
C ARG A 180 51.92 43.49 -38.26
N LEU A 181 51.33 42.31 -38.45
CA LEU A 181 51.52 41.46 -39.63
C LEU A 181 50.24 41.52 -40.47
N LEU A 182 50.34 41.92 -41.74
CA LEU A 182 49.17 42.22 -42.58
C LEU A 182 49.29 41.67 -44.00
N ALA A 183 48.32 40.87 -44.42
CA ALA A 183 47.96 40.72 -45.83
C ALA A 183 46.70 41.56 -46.09
N VAL A 184 46.77 42.55 -46.98
CA VAL A 184 45.68 43.54 -47.15
C VAL A 184 44.44 42.92 -47.79
N THR A 185 44.61 42.21 -48.92
CA THR A 185 43.51 41.59 -49.68
C THR A 185 43.58 40.07 -49.76
N GLY A 186 44.71 39.46 -49.42
CA GLY A 186 44.90 38.01 -49.50
C GLY A 186 45.35 37.36 -48.19
N ASN A 187 46.12 36.28 -48.29
CA ASN A 187 46.39 35.40 -47.16
C ASN A 187 47.69 35.77 -46.42
N LEU A 188 47.72 35.43 -45.14
CA LEU A 188 48.90 35.48 -44.29
C LEU A 188 49.27 34.05 -43.89
N ASP A 189 50.42 33.59 -44.35
CA ASP A 189 51.01 32.30 -44.01
C ASP A 189 52.24 32.50 -43.11
N LEU A 190 52.11 32.14 -41.83
CA LEU A 190 53.18 32.21 -40.84
C LEU A 190 53.61 30.80 -40.42
N ASN A 191 54.85 30.43 -40.75
CA ASN A 191 55.53 29.25 -40.22
C ASN A 191 56.63 29.72 -39.26
N ALA A 192 56.50 29.41 -37.97
CA ALA A 192 57.37 29.93 -36.92
C ALA A 192 57.71 28.87 -35.86
N THR A 193 58.78 29.08 -35.09
CA THR A 193 59.07 28.29 -33.87
C THR A 193 58.50 28.93 -32.60
N GLY A 194 57.73 30.02 -32.74
CA GLY A 194 57.03 30.73 -31.67
C GLY A 194 56.43 32.03 -32.18
N LEU A 195 55.33 32.48 -31.55
CA LEU A 195 54.69 33.75 -31.84
C LEU A 195 54.29 34.45 -30.54
N ASP A 196 54.88 35.62 -30.29
CA ASP A 196 54.44 36.55 -29.24
C ASP A 196 53.67 37.70 -29.89
N ASN A 197 52.35 37.61 -29.89
CA ASN A 197 51.42 38.59 -30.45
C ASN A 197 50.75 39.44 -29.37
N ARG A 198 51.38 39.62 -28.19
CA ARG A 198 50.76 40.39 -27.11
C ARG A 198 50.46 41.82 -27.51
N SER A 199 49.19 42.23 -27.37
CA SER A 199 48.69 43.53 -27.86
C SER A 199 49.00 43.82 -29.35
N GLY A 200 49.38 42.80 -30.11
CA GLY A 200 49.71 42.87 -31.54
C GLY A 200 48.55 42.50 -32.44
N SER A 201 48.78 42.54 -33.75
CA SER A 201 47.79 42.18 -34.76
C SER A 201 48.35 41.32 -35.88
N VAL A 202 47.64 40.24 -36.20
CA VAL A 202 47.88 39.33 -37.34
C VAL A 202 46.60 39.29 -38.17
N LEU A 203 46.65 39.81 -39.40
CA LEU A 203 45.46 40.12 -40.20
C LEU A 203 45.61 39.64 -41.65
N GLY A 204 44.57 39.04 -42.22
CA GLY A 204 44.49 38.65 -43.63
C GLY A 204 43.10 38.16 -44.03
N ALA A 205 42.84 37.93 -45.32
CA ALA A 205 41.62 37.26 -45.78
C ALA A 205 41.56 35.81 -45.29
N GLY A 206 42.69 35.10 -45.37
CA GLY A 206 42.94 33.86 -44.66
C GLY A 206 44.19 34.01 -43.79
N VAL A 207 44.17 33.47 -42.57
CA VAL A 207 45.31 33.49 -41.66
C VAL A 207 45.67 32.05 -41.28
N LYS A 208 46.87 31.63 -41.68
CA LYS A 208 47.44 30.33 -41.33
C LYS A 208 48.65 30.54 -40.44
N VAL A 209 48.59 30.05 -39.21
CA VAL A 209 49.72 30.07 -38.27
C VAL A 209 50.11 28.64 -37.91
N SER A 210 51.33 28.26 -38.27
CA SER A 210 51.92 26.96 -37.99
C SER A 210 53.13 27.16 -37.09
N ALA A 211 53.00 26.81 -35.82
CA ALA A 211 54.06 26.80 -34.83
C ALA A 211 54.10 25.48 -34.04
N PRO A 212 54.27 24.33 -34.73
CA PRO A 212 54.23 23.03 -34.09
C PRO A 212 55.32 22.94 -33.02
N GLY A 213 54.93 22.52 -31.80
CA GLY A 213 55.85 22.43 -30.66
C GLY A 213 56.04 23.72 -29.87
N ALA A 214 55.46 24.85 -30.30
CA ALA A 214 55.61 26.14 -29.63
C ALA A 214 54.30 26.70 -29.06
N GLN A 215 54.43 27.62 -28.09
CA GLN A 215 53.31 28.40 -27.57
C GLN A 215 53.09 29.65 -28.42
N ILE A 216 51.83 29.98 -28.65
CA ILE A 216 51.40 31.27 -29.21
C ILE A 216 50.85 32.11 -28.06
N ASP A 217 51.43 33.28 -27.81
CA ASP A 217 50.93 34.23 -26.83
C ASP A 217 50.14 35.33 -27.55
N ASN A 218 48.82 35.32 -27.41
CA ASN A 218 47.90 36.29 -27.99
C ASN A 218 47.22 37.16 -26.91
N ARG A 219 47.83 37.31 -25.72
CA ARG A 219 47.21 38.10 -24.64
C ARG A 219 47.03 39.56 -25.03
N GLY A 220 45.78 40.05 -24.97
CA GLY A 220 45.38 41.36 -25.48
C GLY A 220 45.59 41.58 -26.99
N GLY A 221 46.03 40.54 -27.72
CA GLY A 221 46.33 40.58 -29.15
C GLY A 221 45.12 40.22 -30.01
N LYS A 222 45.29 40.40 -31.33
CA LYS A 222 44.25 40.10 -32.33
C LYS A 222 44.79 39.22 -33.45
N ILE A 223 44.06 38.15 -33.77
CA ILE A 223 44.25 37.34 -34.98
C ILE A 223 42.92 37.31 -35.72
N VAL A 224 42.86 37.88 -36.93
CA VAL A 224 41.60 38.09 -37.65
C VAL A 224 41.73 37.71 -39.12
N GLY A 225 40.76 36.94 -39.62
CA GLY A 225 40.57 36.68 -41.06
C GLY A 225 39.22 36.06 -41.36
N ASP A 226 38.88 35.83 -42.63
CA ASP A 226 37.65 35.11 -43.01
C ASP A 226 37.79 33.60 -42.74
N ARG A 227 39.01 33.07 -42.92
CA ARG A 227 39.45 31.73 -42.47
C ARG A 227 40.62 31.85 -41.50
N ILE A 228 40.59 31.10 -40.39
CA ILE A 228 41.74 30.94 -39.49
C ILE A 228 42.09 29.45 -39.33
N ASP A 229 43.34 29.11 -39.62
CA ASP A 229 43.92 27.78 -39.39
C ASP A 229 45.16 27.91 -38.50
N LEU A 230 45.08 27.39 -37.27
CA LEU A 230 46.17 27.48 -36.29
C LEU A 230 46.61 26.08 -35.83
N ASN A 231 47.91 25.80 -35.93
CA ASN A 231 48.55 24.60 -35.40
C ASN A 231 49.68 25.00 -34.45
N ALA A 232 49.61 24.60 -33.18
CA ALA A 232 50.60 24.94 -32.17
C ALA A 232 50.70 23.89 -31.05
N ALA A 233 51.68 24.01 -30.14
CA ALA A 233 51.66 23.25 -28.89
C ALA A 233 50.68 23.86 -27.86
N GLY A 234 50.41 25.16 -27.96
CA GLY A 234 49.39 25.86 -27.17
C GLY A 234 49.18 27.30 -27.61
N LEU A 235 48.09 27.90 -27.12
CA LEU A 235 47.61 29.25 -27.36
C LEU A 235 47.15 29.87 -26.04
N ASP A 236 47.78 30.98 -25.66
CA ASP A 236 47.32 31.85 -24.58
C ASP A 236 46.54 33.02 -25.17
N ASN A 237 45.21 32.96 -25.09
CA ASN A 237 44.29 33.99 -25.55
C ASN A 237 43.66 34.77 -24.39
N ARG A 238 44.28 34.77 -23.21
CA ARG A 238 43.76 35.49 -22.03
C ARG A 238 43.86 37.01 -22.19
N GLU A 239 43.50 37.74 -21.14
CA GLU A 239 43.67 39.20 -21.06
C GLU A 239 42.99 39.94 -22.24
N GLN A 240 41.74 39.59 -22.56
CA GLN A 240 40.99 40.16 -23.70
C GLN A 240 41.60 39.87 -25.08
N GLY A 241 42.34 38.78 -25.22
CA GLY A 241 42.79 38.27 -26.52
C GLY A 241 41.61 37.92 -27.43
N LEU A 242 41.75 38.21 -28.73
CA LEU A 242 40.72 37.97 -29.75
C LEU A 242 41.24 37.12 -30.90
N LEU A 243 40.54 36.02 -31.18
CA LEU A 243 40.56 35.34 -32.47
C LEU A 243 39.19 35.51 -33.12
N ALA A 244 39.14 36.07 -34.33
CA ALA A 244 37.88 36.29 -35.05
C ALA A 244 37.96 35.78 -36.50
N ALA A 245 37.16 34.77 -36.80
CA ALA A 245 36.99 34.22 -38.14
C ALA A 245 35.66 34.66 -38.76
N GLY A 246 35.63 34.83 -40.08
CA GLY A 246 34.40 35.07 -40.84
C GLY A 246 33.68 33.77 -41.23
N THR A 247 33.02 33.79 -42.37
CA THR A 247 32.10 32.73 -42.81
C THR A 247 32.82 31.44 -43.23
N GLN A 248 34.11 31.49 -43.57
CA GLN A 248 34.93 30.31 -43.88
C GLN A 248 35.39 29.55 -42.62
N GLY A 249 35.17 30.12 -41.44
CA GLY A 249 35.31 29.43 -40.17
C GLY A 249 36.72 29.39 -39.59
N MET A 250 36.86 28.64 -38.49
CA MET A 250 38.09 28.55 -37.70
C MET A 250 38.41 27.09 -37.35
N ALA A 251 39.67 26.70 -37.49
CA ALA A 251 40.19 25.44 -36.96
C ALA A 251 41.45 25.69 -36.13
N LEU A 252 41.40 25.31 -34.85
CA LEU A 252 42.56 25.33 -33.94
C LEU A 252 42.91 23.90 -33.56
N SER A 253 44.16 23.50 -33.83
CA SER A 253 44.65 22.15 -33.58
C SER A 253 45.91 22.19 -32.71
N PHE A 254 45.88 21.42 -31.61
CA PHE A 254 46.98 21.25 -30.68
C PHE A 254 47.36 19.78 -30.56
N ALA A 255 48.50 19.49 -29.92
CA ALA A 255 48.93 18.11 -29.71
C ALA A 255 47.87 17.32 -28.90
N PRO A 256 47.60 16.05 -29.23
CA PRO A 256 46.53 15.25 -28.61
C PRO A 256 46.83 14.85 -27.16
N THR A 257 48.05 15.09 -26.69
CA THR A 257 48.49 14.84 -25.31
C THR A 257 49.16 16.09 -24.74
N ALA A 258 48.82 16.42 -23.49
CA ALA A 258 49.44 17.52 -22.76
C ALA A 258 49.38 17.26 -21.24
N ASN A 259 50.31 17.86 -20.51
CA ASN A 259 50.33 17.88 -19.04
C ASN A 259 49.76 19.20 -18.46
N GLN A 260 49.46 20.17 -19.32
CA GLN A 260 48.90 21.47 -18.99
C GLN A 260 47.87 21.89 -20.05
N ALA A 261 47.04 22.88 -19.74
CA ALA A 261 46.09 23.44 -20.70
C ALA A 261 46.86 23.99 -21.91
N GLN A 262 46.44 23.56 -23.11
CA GLN A 262 47.02 24.02 -24.36
C GLN A 262 46.27 25.22 -24.90
N LEU A 263 44.98 25.33 -24.63
CA LEU A 263 44.19 26.50 -24.98
C LEU A 263 43.75 27.19 -23.69
N LEU A 264 44.32 28.35 -23.40
CA LEU A 264 43.95 29.23 -22.29
C LEU A 264 43.14 30.40 -22.84
N ASN A 265 41.82 30.39 -22.65
CA ASN A 265 40.92 31.43 -23.14
C ASN A 265 40.25 32.24 -22.02
N SER A 266 40.81 32.22 -20.82
CA SER A 266 40.19 32.93 -19.69
C SER A 266 40.16 34.45 -19.88
N GLY A 267 38.95 35.02 -19.87
CA GLY A 267 38.70 36.42 -20.21
C GLY A 267 39.01 36.78 -21.67
N GLY A 268 39.19 35.79 -22.54
CA GLY A 268 39.42 35.92 -23.97
C GLY A 268 38.19 35.56 -24.80
N GLN A 269 38.23 35.91 -26.08
CA GLN A 269 37.17 35.63 -27.05
C GLN A 269 37.72 34.93 -28.29
N ILE A 270 37.11 33.80 -28.64
CA ILE A 270 37.36 33.07 -29.88
C ILE A 270 36.01 32.95 -30.59
N GLN A 271 35.88 33.62 -31.73
CA GLN A 271 34.62 33.71 -32.46
C GLN A 271 34.76 33.39 -33.94
N SER A 272 33.70 32.83 -34.51
CA SER A 272 33.62 32.43 -35.92
C SER A 272 32.19 32.68 -36.45
N ASP A 273 32.04 33.43 -37.55
CA ASP A 273 30.74 33.53 -38.22
C ASP A 273 30.38 32.22 -38.97
N GLY A 274 31.37 31.35 -39.20
CA GLY A 274 31.24 29.98 -39.70
C GLY A 274 31.39 28.93 -38.60
N GLY A 275 31.88 27.74 -38.96
CA GLY A 275 32.19 26.69 -37.98
C GLY A 275 33.39 27.05 -37.09
N LEU A 276 33.35 26.63 -35.82
CA LEU A 276 34.47 26.66 -34.88
C LEU A 276 34.87 25.23 -34.52
N LEU A 277 36.04 24.79 -34.99
CA LEU A 277 36.61 23.48 -34.70
C LEU A 277 37.82 23.62 -33.77
N LEU A 278 37.76 22.98 -32.60
CA LEU A 278 38.84 22.95 -31.61
C LEU A 278 39.23 21.51 -31.33
N SER A 279 40.51 21.18 -31.53
CA SER A 279 41.08 19.87 -31.19
C SER A 279 42.28 20.05 -30.27
N SER A 280 42.18 19.56 -29.03
CA SER A 280 43.19 19.77 -27.97
C SER A 280 43.16 18.65 -26.93
N ALA A 281 44.25 18.41 -26.20
CA ALA A 281 44.22 17.55 -25.02
C ALA A 281 43.48 18.20 -23.82
N TRP A 282 43.63 19.51 -23.65
CA TRP A 282 43.08 20.27 -22.52
C TRP A 282 42.79 21.72 -22.91
N LEU A 283 41.51 22.07 -22.89
CA LEU A 283 40.98 23.42 -23.11
C LEU A 283 40.50 24.04 -21.78
N ASP A 284 40.91 25.28 -21.51
CA ASP A 284 40.39 26.11 -20.42
C ASP A 284 39.72 27.38 -20.99
N ASN A 285 38.39 27.42 -20.91
CA ASN A 285 37.53 28.52 -21.29
C ASN A 285 36.93 29.24 -20.08
N SER A 286 37.54 29.15 -18.91
CA SER A 286 36.97 29.73 -17.68
C SER A 286 36.81 31.25 -17.81
N ALA A 287 35.60 31.80 -17.63
CA ALA A 287 35.29 33.21 -17.89
C ALA A 287 35.61 33.70 -19.34
N GLY A 288 35.82 32.78 -20.28
CA GLY A 288 36.06 33.05 -21.70
C GLY A 288 34.81 32.85 -22.57
N THR A 289 34.90 33.21 -23.84
CA THR A 289 33.84 32.98 -24.83
C THR A 289 34.37 32.19 -26.03
N LEU A 290 33.68 31.10 -26.36
CA LEU A 290 33.78 30.36 -27.62
C LEU A 290 32.45 30.51 -28.37
N LEU A 291 32.49 31.11 -29.55
CA LEU A 291 31.31 31.41 -30.36
C LEU A 291 31.50 30.92 -31.81
N GLY A 292 30.52 30.20 -32.35
CA GLY A 292 30.53 29.74 -33.74
C GLY A 292 29.13 29.59 -34.30
N GLN A 293 28.95 29.50 -35.62
CA GLN A 293 27.68 29.00 -36.19
C GLN A 293 27.44 27.56 -35.69
N ASN A 294 28.46 26.70 -35.84
CA ASN A 294 28.53 25.38 -35.21
C ASN A 294 29.80 25.35 -34.35
N VAL A 295 29.72 24.77 -33.16
CA VAL A 295 30.88 24.60 -32.28
C VAL A 295 31.17 23.12 -32.13
N LEU A 296 32.35 22.68 -32.56
CA LEU A 296 32.84 21.31 -32.39
C LEU A 296 34.13 21.35 -31.56
N ILE A 297 34.08 20.75 -30.37
CA ILE A 297 35.24 20.60 -29.49
C ILE A 297 35.53 19.10 -29.34
N ASP A 298 36.76 18.71 -29.67
CA ASP A 298 37.30 17.36 -29.44
C ASP A 298 38.47 17.46 -28.46
N ALA A 299 38.21 17.11 -27.20
CA ALA A 299 39.21 17.21 -26.15
C ALA A 299 38.96 16.25 -24.99
N PRO A 300 39.95 15.52 -24.48
CA PRO A 300 39.82 14.78 -23.22
C PRO A 300 39.34 15.62 -22.04
N ARG A 301 39.83 16.87 -21.92
CA ARG A 301 39.47 17.78 -20.82
C ARG A 301 39.03 19.14 -21.34
N LEU A 302 37.83 19.57 -20.94
CA LEU A 302 37.28 20.89 -21.19
C LEU A 302 36.82 21.51 -19.87
N ILE A 303 37.38 22.67 -19.53
CA ILE A 303 36.95 23.49 -18.39
C ILE A 303 36.23 24.72 -18.94
N ASN A 304 34.95 24.86 -18.63
CA ASN A 304 34.07 25.97 -19.03
C ASN A 304 33.46 26.64 -17.79
N ASP A 305 34.25 26.77 -16.72
CA ASP A 305 33.75 27.22 -15.42
C ASP A 305 33.70 28.76 -15.33
N ASN A 306 33.28 29.28 -14.16
CA ASN A 306 33.35 30.71 -13.81
C ASN A 306 32.71 31.63 -14.87
N ASN A 307 31.48 31.32 -15.30
CA ASN A 307 30.78 31.99 -16.39
C ASN A 307 31.47 31.86 -17.77
N GLY A 308 32.25 30.80 -17.98
CA GLY A 308 32.71 30.42 -19.32
C GLY A 308 31.52 30.15 -20.25
N ALA A 309 31.61 30.60 -21.50
CA ALA A 309 30.54 30.50 -22.47
C ALA A 309 30.98 29.70 -23.70
N VAL A 310 30.25 28.63 -24.01
CA VAL A 310 30.32 27.91 -25.28
C VAL A 310 28.96 28.05 -25.96
N VAL A 311 28.89 28.86 -27.02
CA VAL A 311 27.62 29.28 -27.61
C VAL A 311 27.63 29.06 -29.11
N SER A 312 26.53 28.54 -29.66
CA SER A 312 26.29 28.57 -31.10
C SER A 312 25.40 29.74 -31.52
N ASN A 313 25.62 30.24 -32.73
CA ASN A 313 24.77 31.25 -33.38
C ASN A 313 24.00 30.62 -34.54
N GLY A 314 23.05 29.74 -34.21
CA GLY A 314 22.11 29.14 -35.19
C GLY A 314 22.43 27.71 -35.65
N GLY A 315 23.49 27.08 -35.14
CA GLY A 315 23.83 25.67 -35.40
C GLY A 315 24.04 24.86 -34.12
N ASP A 316 24.67 23.70 -34.22
CA ASP A 316 24.81 22.77 -33.10
C ASP A 316 26.04 23.06 -32.23
N VAL A 317 25.98 22.64 -30.97
CA VAL A 317 27.14 22.53 -30.08
C VAL A 317 27.45 21.05 -29.86
N THR A 318 28.59 20.58 -30.36
CA THR A 318 29.05 19.20 -30.23
C THR A 318 30.35 19.14 -29.42
N LEU A 319 30.30 18.52 -28.25
CA LEU A 319 31.43 18.35 -27.35
C LEU A 319 31.77 16.86 -27.24
N LYS A 320 32.86 16.46 -27.91
CA LYS A 320 33.47 15.14 -27.78
C LYS A 320 34.51 15.21 -26.68
N VAL A 321 34.09 14.88 -25.46
CA VAL A 321 34.96 14.99 -24.28
C VAL A 321 35.08 13.64 -23.62
N SER A 322 36.27 13.03 -23.59
CA SER A 322 36.44 11.65 -23.14
C SER A 322 36.69 11.48 -21.64
N ASN A 323 37.17 12.51 -20.95
CA ASN A 323 37.48 12.45 -19.52
C ASN A 323 36.59 13.42 -18.73
N LEU A 324 36.93 14.71 -18.69
CA LEU A 324 36.26 15.69 -17.82
C LEU A 324 35.70 16.85 -18.64
N LEU A 325 34.40 17.06 -18.56
CA LEU A 325 33.73 18.30 -18.93
C LEU A 325 33.25 19.00 -17.67
N SER A 326 33.94 20.08 -17.28
CA SER A 326 33.49 20.96 -16.20
C SER A 326 32.78 22.18 -16.79
N ASN A 327 31.55 22.42 -16.35
CA ASN A 327 30.73 23.58 -16.71
C ASN A 327 30.17 24.22 -15.42
N MET A 328 30.99 24.32 -14.38
CA MET A 328 30.57 24.82 -13.09
C MET A 328 30.30 26.32 -13.17
N THR A 329 29.06 26.75 -12.95
CA THR A 329 28.58 28.14 -13.20
C THR A 329 28.74 28.62 -14.65
N GLY A 330 29.08 27.72 -15.57
CA GLY A 330 29.27 28.02 -16.98
C GLY A 330 27.99 27.92 -17.80
N ILE A 331 28.07 28.33 -19.06
CA ILE A 331 26.98 28.26 -20.03
C ILE A 331 27.44 27.49 -21.27
N ILE A 332 26.64 26.48 -21.64
CA ILE A 332 26.71 25.80 -22.93
C ILE A 332 25.33 25.98 -23.58
N ASP A 333 25.24 26.70 -24.70
CA ASP A 333 23.95 27.08 -25.29
C ASP A 333 23.95 26.92 -26.82
N ALA A 334 23.02 26.11 -27.33
CA ALA A 334 22.77 25.94 -28.76
C ALA A 334 21.50 26.67 -29.25
N GLY A 335 20.84 27.46 -28.41
CA GLY A 335 19.60 28.16 -28.71
C GLY A 335 18.50 27.23 -29.20
N SER A 336 18.12 27.36 -30.48
CA SER A 336 17.06 26.54 -31.11
C SER A 336 17.57 25.23 -31.75
N SER A 337 18.82 24.85 -31.47
CA SER A 337 19.51 23.70 -32.08
C SER A 337 19.89 22.63 -31.04
N LEU A 338 20.72 21.66 -31.42
CA LEU A 338 21.09 20.51 -30.60
C LEU A 338 22.40 20.76 -29.83
N VAL A 339 22.40 20.40 -28.54
CA VAL A 339 23.64 20.16 -27.78
C VAL A 339 23.89 18.66 -27.73
N THR A 340 25.06 18.24 -28.21
CA THR A 340 25.55 16.86 -28.08
C THR A 340 26.80 16.84 -27.20
N ILE A 341 26.78 16.04 -26.13
CA ILE A 341 27.95 15.74 -25.31
C ILE A 341 28.17 14.23 -25.36
N SER A 342 29.34 13.79 -25.81
CA SER A 342 29.64 12.35 -25.97
C SER A 342 30.98 11.95 -25.36
N GLY A 343 30.98 10.80 -24.69
CA GLY A 343 32.18 10.10 -24.22
C GLY A 343 32.70 10.52 -22.84
N SER A 344 32.01 11.42 -22.11
CA SER A 344 32.58 12.01 -20.89
C SER A 344 32.60 11.02 -19.74
N SER A 345 33.70 10.91 -19.02
CA SER A 345 33.72 10.14 -17.77
C SER A 345 32.99 10.93 -16.67
N ASP A 346 33.18 12.24 -16.64
CA ASP A 346 32.57 13.14 -15.67
C ASP A 346 32.09 14.44 -16.35
N LEU A 347 30.78 14.62 -16.38
CA LEU A 347 30.10 15.84 -16.80
C LEU A 347 29.64 16.59 -15.54
N ASN A 348 30.39 17.62 -15.16
CA ASN A 348 30.10 18.43 -13.99
C ASN A 348 29.42 19.74 -14.39
N ASN A 349 28.09 19.81 -14.24
CA ASN A 349 27.25 20.97 -14.50
C ASN A 349 26.73 21.63 -13.21
N GLN A 350 27.44 21.50 -12.08
CA GLN A 350 27.01 22.09 -10.81
C GLN A 350 26.90 23.63 -10.91
N GLY A 351 25.71 24.16 -10.62
CA GLY A 351 25.39 25.59 -10.79
C GLY A 351 25.49 26.13 -12.22
N GLY A 352 25.81 25.27 -13.20
CA GLY A 352 25.96 25.63 -14.61
C GLY A 352 24.65 25.48 -15.38
N SER A 353 24.68 25.88 -16.66
CA SER A 353 23.56 25.71 -17.56
C SER A 353 23.96 25.11 -18.89
N ILE A 354 23.20 24.10 -19.32
CA ILE A 354 23.26 23.50 -20.66
C ILE A 354 21.88 23.64 -21.29
N ARG A 355 21.80 24.34 -22.43
CA ARG A 355 20.54 24.72 -23.07
C ARG A 355 20.53 24.43 -24.57
N GLY A 356 19.37 24.03 -25.08
CA GLY A 356 19.13 23.85 -26.51
C GLY A 356 17.67 23.48 -26.79
N LYS A 357 17.28 23.37 -28.06
CA LYS A 357 15.99 22.77 -28.43
C LYS A 357 15.96 21.28 -28.07
N GLN A 358 17.10 20.62 -28.18
CA GLN A 358 17.31 19.23 -27.80
C GLN A 358 18.64 19.08 -27.07
N LEU A 359 18.69 18.21 -26.07
CA LEU A 359 19.91 17.82 -25.38
C LEU A 359 20.15 16.31 -25.56
N SER A 360 21.33 15.93 -26.02
CA SER A 360 21.79 14.55 -26.12
C SER A 360 23.10 14.39 -25.34
N LEU A 361 23.00 13.85 -24.13
CA LEU A 361 24.10 13.81 -23.17
C LEU A 361 24.51 12.37 -22.89
N GLN A 362 25.79 12.05 -23.09
CA GLN A 362 26.37 10.77 -22.74
C GLN A 362 27.58 10.97 -21.82
N ALA A 363 27.48 10.47 -20.59
CA ALA A 363 28.57 10.47 -19.64
C ALA A 363 28.50 9.28 -18.67
N THR A 364 29.61 8.87 -18.05
CA THR A 364 29.55 7.88 -16.95
C THR A 364 28.86 8.49 -15.73
N THR A 365 29.26 9.70 -15.35
CA THR A 365 28.64 10.48 -14.27
C THR A 365 28.23 11.85 -14.79
N LEU A 366 27.00 12.26 -14.49
CA LEU A 366 26.50 13.61 -14.70
C LEU A 366 26.12 14.21 -13.34
N ARG A 367 26.79 15.30 -12.95
CA ARG A 367 26.46 16.10 -11.76
C ARG A 367 25.78 17.38 -12.18
N ASN A 368 24.50 17.51 -11.85
CA ASN A 368 23.65 18.67 -12.13
C ASN A 368 23.11 19.32 -10.84
N GLY A 369 23.77 19.09 -9.70
CA GLY A 369 23.35 19.67 -8.43
C GLY A 369 23.65 21.16 -8.27
N GLN A 370 23.49 21.69 -7.06
CA GLN A 370 23.78 23.09 -6.72
C GLN A 370 23.09 24.11 -7.65
N GLN A 371 21.80 23.91 -7.95
CA GLN A 371 21.03 24.72 -8.93
C GLN A 371 21.50 24.57 -10.39
N GLY A 372 22.20 23.49 -10.74
CA GLY A 372 22.52 23.14 -12.11
C GLY A 372 21.26 22.99 -12.98
N GLN A 373 21.35 23.41 -14.24
CA GLN A 373 20.22 23.43 -15.17
C GLN A 373 20.55 22.71 -16.47
N LEU A 374 19.71 21.73 -16.82
CA LEU A 374 19.63 21.14 -18.15
C LEU A 374 18.26 21.51 -18.74
N VAL A 375 18.24 22.38 -19.74
CA VAL A 375 17.02 22.91 -20.33
C VAL A 375 16.93 22.54 -21.81
N ALA A 376 15.94 21.71 -22.12
CA ALA A 376 15.58 21.36 -23.49
C ALA A 376 14.24 22.01 -23.88
N GLY A 377 14.10 22.34 -25.16
CA GLY A 377 12.82 22.69 -25.77
C GLY A 377 12.05 21.45 -26.24
N SER A 378 11.33 21.61 -27.36
CA SER A 378 10.45 20.57 -27.90
C SER A 378 11.17 19.34 -28.47
N GLY A 379 12.50 19.37 -28.58
CA GLY A 379 13.30 18.21 -28.96
C GLY A 379 13.60 17.26 -27.80
N GLY A 380 13.37 17.69 -26.56
CA GLY A 380 13.53 16.88 -25.36
C GLY A 380 14.98 16.71 -24.88
N LEU A 381 15.11 16.05 -23.75
CA LEU A 381 16.39 15.75 -23.08
C LEU A 381 16.59 14.24 -23.09
N THR A 382 17.72 13.78 -23.60
CA THR A 382 18.21 12.42 -23.40
C THR A 382 19.50 12.45 -22.60
N TYR A 383 19.56 11.65 -21.53
CA TYR A 383 20.80 11.30 -20.86
C TYR A 383 21.02 9.79 -20.88
N THR A 384 22.22 9.36 -21.27
CA THR A 384 22.67 7.97 -21.20
C THR A 384 23.95 7.89 -20.36
N GLY A 385 23.97 7.06 -19.32
CA GLY A 385 25.10 7.02 -18.40
C GLY A 385 25.00 6.02 -17.25
N GLY A 386 25.90 6.12 -16.28
CA GLY A 386 25.90 5.25 -15.08
C GLY A 386 25.34 5.94 -13.84
N THR A 387 25.47 7.26 -13.72
CA THR A 387 24.99 8.02 -12.55
C THR A 387 24.51 9.40 -12.96
N LEU A 388 23.35 9.80 -12.46
CA LEU A 388 22.83 11.16 -12.52
C LEU A 388 22.63 11.67 -11.10
N ASP A 389 23.39 12.69 -10.71
CA ASP A 389 23.17 13.45 -9.49
C ASP A 389 22.49 14.78 -9.86
N ASN A 390 21.19 14.87 -9.64
CA ASN A 390 20.37 16.07 -9.84
C ASN A 390 19.94 16.70 -8.50
N ASN A 391 20.71 16.52 -7.43
CA ASN A 391 20.33 16.99 -6.10
C ASN A 391 20.28 18.53 -6.03
N GLY A 392 19.10 19.08 -5.76
CA GLY A 392 18.83 20.52 -5.86
C GLY A 392 18.96 21.11 -7.28
N GLY A 393 19.07 20.25 -8.30
CA GLY A 393 19.19 20.61 -9.72
C GLY A 393 17.87 20.65 -10.46
N THR A 394 17.91 21.03 -11.74
CA THR A 394 16.75 21.05 -12.65
C THR A 394 17.06 20.40 -13.99
N LEU A 395 16.26 19.40 -14.36
CA LEU A 395 16.10 18.88 -15.72
C LEU A 395 14.72 19.30 -16.21
N LEU A 396 14.66 20.10 -17.27
CA LEU A 396 13.42 20.63 -17.82
C LEU A 396 13.38 20.44 -19.33
N SER A 397 12.38 19.72 -19.83
CA SER A 397 12.02 19.70 -21.26
C SER A 397 10.68 20.40 -21.45
N SER A 398 10.65 21.50 -22.20
CA SER A 398 9.40 22.22 -22.51
C SER A 398 8.89 21.80 -23.89
N GLY A 399 7.78 21.06 -23.96
CA GLY A 399 7.23 20.59 -25.23
C GLY A 399 7.83 19.27 -25.73
N GLY A 400 8.53 18.52 -24.87
CA GLY A 400 9.28 17.33 -25.26
C GLY A 400 9.52 16.34 -24.13
N THR A 401 10.02 15.16 -24.49
CA THR A 401 10.28 14.05 -23.55
C THR A 401 11.60 14.24 -22.80
N THR A 402 11.57 14.04 -21.49
CA THR A 402 12.78 13.83 -20.67
C THR A 402 13.02 12.32 -20.52
N ARG A 403 14.09 11.82 -21.13
CA ARG A 403 14.45 10.39 -21.17
C ARG A 403 15.79 10.16 -20.48
N LEU A 404 15.78 9.36 -19.42
CA LEU A 404 16.96 9.00 -18.63
C LEU A 404 17.21 7.50 -18.78
N GLU A 405 18.30 7.13 -19.47
CA GLU A 405 18.66 5.75 -19.79
C GLU A 405 19.96 5.35 -19.11
N LEU A 406 19.84 4.87 -17.87
CA LEU A 406 20.97 4.49 -17.05
C LEU A 406 21.15 2.97 -16.91
N GLY A 407 20.15 2.17 -17.33
CA GLY A 407 20.20 0.72 -17.20
C GLY A 407 20.34 0.32 -15.73
N SER A 408 21.48 -0.24 -15.34
CA SER A 408 21.80 -0.58 -13.94
C SER A 408 22.36 0.59 -13.11
N GLY A 409 22.34 1.81 -13.64
CA GLY A 409 22.83 3.02 -12.98
C GLY A 409 21.86 3.63 -11.97
N THR A 410 22.18 4.84 -11.48
CA THR A 410 21.42 5.49 -10.39
C THR A 410 21.03 6.93 -10.73
N VAL A 411 19.83 7.33 -10.30
CA VAL A 411 19.31 8.70 -10.40
C VAL A 411 19.04 9.23 -9.00
N SER A 412 19.80 10.23 -8.57
CA SER A 412 19.55 10.98 -7.33
C SER A 412 18.91 12.31 -7.69
N ASN A 413 17.72 12.58 -7.17
CA ASN A 413 16.93 13.79 -7.40
C ASN A 413 16.41 14.37 -6.07
N VAL A 414 17.25 14.34 -5.04
CA VAL A 414 16.93 14.83 -3.70
C VAL A 414 16.81 16.36 -3.73
N GLY A 415 15.63 16.89 -3.40
CA GLY A 415 15.30 18.33 -3.57
C GLY A 415 15.36 18.85 -5.02
N GLY A 416 15.62 17.97 -5.99
CA GLY A 416 15.75 18.29 -7.40
C GLY A 416 14.42 18.32 -8.13
N THR A 417 14.46 18.72 -9.40
CA THR A 417 13.29 18.73 -10.30
C THR A 417 13.66 18.04 -11.62
N ILE A 418 12.86 17.05 -12.00
CA ILE A 418 12.89 16.40 -13.31
C ILE A 418 11.50 16.56 -13.93
N GLN A 419 11.42 17.26 -15.05
CA GLN A 419 10.15 17.62 -15.67
C GLN A 419 10.19 17.50 -17.19
N GLY A 420 9.10 17.05 -17.79
CA GLY A 420 8.88 17.03 -19.23
C GLY A 420 7.39 16.96 -19.56
N ASP A 421 7.07 17.02 -20.85
CA ASP A 421 5.73 16.66 -21.34
C ASP A 421 5.45 15.18 -21.08
N THR A 422 6.51 14.37 -21.29
CA THR A 422 6.63 12.96 -20.95
C THR A 422 7.93 12.75 -20.18
N VAL A 423 7.94 11.86 -19.19
CA VAL A 423 9.16 11.50 -18.46
C VAL A 423 9.32 9.98 -18.44
N ASN A 424 10.46 9.50 -18.93
CA ASN A 424 10.82 8.09 -18.96
C ASN A 424 12.16 7.87 -18.25
N ILE A 425 12.19 7.02 -17.23
CA ILE A 425 13.39 6.72 -16.45
C ILE A 425 13.62 5.21 -16.43
N THR A 426 14.81 4.79 -16.88
CA THR A 426 15.30 3.41 -16.75
C THR A 426 16.59 3.43 -15.93
N ALA A 427 16.56 2.86 -14.72
CA ALA A 427 17.69 2.86 -13.78
C ALA A 427 17.60 1.69 -12.78
N ALA A 428 18.67 1.37 -12.05
CA ALA A 428 18.56 0.47 -10.90
C ALA A 428 17.92 1.19 -9.69
N SER A 429 18.16 2.49 -9.53
CA SER A 429 17.53 3.27 -8.46
C SER A 429 17.18 4.70 -8.85
N LEU A 430 16.11 5.19 -8.23
CA LEU A 430 15.63 6.57 -8.31
C LEU A 430 15.33 7.06 -6.88
N ASP A 431 16.03 8.09 -6.45
CA ASP A 431 15.75 8.80 -5.19
C ASP A 431 15.12 10.16 -5.47
N THR A 432 13.90 10.38 -4.95
CA THR A 432 13.13 11.62 -5.10
C THR A 432 12.85 12.26 -3.74
N SER A 433 13.66 11.94 -2.74
CA SER A 433 13.46 12.40 -1.37
C SER A 433 13.59 13.92 -1.23
N SER A 434 13.04 14.45 -0.14
CA SER A 434 13.28 15.83 0.27
C SER A 434 14.72 16.01 0.76
N ASP A 435 15.32 17.17 0.48
CA ASP A 435 16.57 17.60 1.11
C ASP A 435 16.36 18.24 2.50
N GLY A 436 15.13 18.23 3.00
CA GLY A 436 14.69 18.89 4.23
C GLY A 436 14.07 20.28 3.99
N SER A 437 14.36 20.91 2.85
CA SER A 437 13.83 22.22 2.46
C SER A 437 12.89 22.16 1.25
N LYS A 438 13.14 21.23 0.33
CA LYS A 438 12.39 21.05 -0.91
C LYS A 438 12.25 19.56 -1.21
N ALA A 439 11.04 19.16 -1.61
CA ALA A 439 10.77 17.81 -2.10
C ALA A 439 11.49 17.56 -3.43
N GLY A 440 12.08 16.38 -3.59
CA GLY A 440 12.45 15.89 -4.91
C GLY A 440 11.19 15.65 -5.75
N MET A 441 11.17 16.21 -6.97
CA MET A 441 9.99 16.18 -7.84
C MET A 441 10.34 15.55 -9.19
N VAL A 442 9.54 14.57 -9.61
CA VAL A 442 9.53 14.03 -10.96
C VAL A 442 8.12 14.19 -11.53
N SER A 443 7.99 14.86 -12.67
CA SER A 443 6.67 15.23 -13.19
C SER A 443 6.56 15.18 -14.69
N SER A 444 5.52 14.48 -15.15
CA SER A 444 5.06 14.50 -16.53
C SER A 444 3.82 15.39 -16.64
N LEU A 445 3.89 16.47 -17.41
CA LEU A 445 2.85 17.51 -17.43
C LEU A 445 1.79 17.35 -18.52
N VAL A 446 2.05 16.53 -19.55
CA VAL A 446 1.14 16.32 -20.67
C VAL A 446 0.70 14.86 -20.73
N ASP A 447 1.66 13.93 -20.69
CA ASP A 447 1.43 12.49 -20.87
C ASP A 447 1.81 11.70 -19.60
N SER A 448 2.39 10.51 -19.78
CA SER A 448 2.70 9.56 -18.72
C SER A 448 4.06 9.83 -18.07
N LEU A 449 4.18 9.39 -16.81
CA LEU A 449 5.45 9.21 -16.12
C LEU A 449 5.73 7.71 -16.06
N THR A 450 6.76 7.25 -16.78
CA THR A 450 7.14 5.83 -16.83
C THR A 450 8.46 5.60 -16.11
N LEU A 451 8.43 4.76 -15.08
CA LEU A 451 9.57 4.38 -14.26
C LEU A 451 9.81 2.87 -14.41
N ASN A 452 10.88 2.51 -15.11
CA ASN A 452 11.41 1.15 -15.10
C ASN A 452 12.64 1.14 -14.18
N VAL A 453 12.38 1.03 -12.88
CA VAL A 453 13.39 1.27 -11.84
C VAL A 453 13.30 0.21 -10.75
N ASP A 454 14.40 -0.51 -10.48
CA ASP A 454 14.38 -1.59 -9.48
C ASP A 454 14.02 -1.08 -8.07
N SER A 455 14.54 0.08 -7.68
CA SER A 455 14.25 0.71 -6.39
C SER A 455 13.90 2.19 -6.52
N VAL A 456 12.65 2.54 -6.23
CA VAL A 456 12.20 3.93 -6.12
C VAL A 456 12.11 4.30 -4.64
N THR A 457 12.84 5.32 -4.22
CA THR A 457 12.77 5.90 -2.88
C THR A 457 12.19 7.30 -2.96
N SER A 458 11.08 7.52 -2.26
CA SER A 458 10.39 8.80 -2.14
C SER A 458 10.08 9.06 -0.67
N ASN A 459 10.98 9.75 0.02
CA ASN A 459 10.80 10.20 1.39
C ASN A 459 10.46 11.70 1.40
N ALA A 460 9.21 12.04 1.71
CA ALA A 460 8.66 13.38 1.48
C ALA A 460 8.86 13.91 0.03
N GLY A 461 8.91 13.01 -0.94
CA GLY A 461 9.08 13.29 -2.37
C GLY A 461 7.75 13.41 -3.14
N LYS A 462 7.84 13.74 -4.43
CA LYS A 462 6.66 13.87 -5.32
C LYS A 462 6.88 13.22 -6.67
N LEU A 463 5.97 12.31 -7.03
CA LEU A 463 5.82 11.75 -8.37
C LEU A 463 4.44 12.15 -8.91
N PHE A 464 4.43 12.80 -10.07
CA PHE A 464 3.19 13.27 -10.69
C PHE A 464 3.15 12.91 -12.17
N ALA A 465 2.01 12.40 -12.63
CA ALA A 465 1.72 12.20 -14.04
C ALA A 465 0.42 12.90 -14.41
N LYS A 466 0.40 13.59 -15.56
CA LYS A 466 -0.85 14.17 -16.05
C LYS A 466 -1.85 13.10 -16.49
N THR A 467 -1.38 12.00 -17.09
CA THR A 467 -2.22 10.87 -17.52
C THR A 467 -1.97 9.63 -16.67
N SER A 468 -0.87 8.90 -16.90
CA SER A 468 -0.59 7.66 -16.18
C SER A 468 0.76 7.70 -15.48
N LEU A 469 0.76 7.40 -14.18
CA LEU A 469 1.98 7.04 -13.46
C LEU A 469 2.14 5.52 -13.56
N VAL A 470 3.18 5.08 -14.27
CA VAL A 470 3.53 3.67 -14.43
C VAL A 470 4.88 3.43 -13.79
N SER A 471 4.94 2.52 -12.81
CA SER A 471 6.20 2.14 -12.18
C SER A 471 6.32 0.63 -12.07
N THR A 472 7.43 0.08 -12.56
CA THR A 472 7.77 -1.34 -12.46
C THR A 472 9.15 -1.48 -11.81
N GLY A 473 9.26 -2.34 -10.81
CA GLY A 473 10.51 -2.53 -10.07
C GLY A 473 10.45 -3.63 -9.01
N THR A 474 11.48 -3.68 -8.17
CA THR A 474 11.53 -4.56 -6.99
C THR A 474 10.93 -3.88 -5.77
N THR A 475 11.22 -2.61 -5.54
CA THR A 475 10.74 -1.86 -4.38
C THR A 475 10.33 -0.46 -4.76
N LEU A 476 9.15 -0.05 -4.30
CA LEU A 476 8.71 1.34 -4.33
C LEU A 476 8.39 1.75 -2.90
N SER A 477 9.12 2.75 -2.41
CA SER A 477 8.97 3.29 -1.06
C SER A 477 8.45 4.72 -1.12
N ASN A 478 7.22 4.93 -0.69
CA ASN A 478 6.53 6.20 -0.54
C ASN A 478 6.30 6.47 0.95
N THR A 479 7.11 7.33 1.56
CA THR A 479 7.17 7.49 3.02
C THR A 479 7.18 8.94 3.49
N ASN A 480 6.80 9.15 4.77
CA ASN A 480 6.87 10.45 5.47
C ASN A 480 6.22 11.62 4.72
N GLY A 481 4.99 11.46 4.25
CA GLY A 481 4.23 12.49 3.54
C GLY A 481 4.53 12.60 2.05
N ALA A 482 5.29 11.66 1.49
CA ALA A 482 5.51 11.59 0.05
C ALA A 482 4.21 11.33 -0.73
N GLN A 483 4.14 11.86 -1.96
CA GLN A 483 2.93 11.89 -2.78
C GLN A 483 3.18 11.30 -4.16
N LEU A 484 2.41 10.27 -4.52
CA LEU A 484 2.32 9.70 -5.87
C LEU A 484 0.93 10.01 -6.41
N SER A 485 0.86 10.63 -7.58
CA SER A 485 -0.43 10.98 -8.17
C SER A 485 -0.42 10.89 -9.70
N GLY A 486 -1.57 10.52 -10.25
CA GLY A 486 -1.82 10.49 -11.68
C GLY A 486 -3.31 10.49 -12.01
N ASP A 487 -3.67 10.67 -13.27
CA ASP A 487 -5.05 10.41 -13.68
C ASP A 487 -5.37 8.91 -13.51
N SER A 488 -4.42 8.05 -13.87
CA SER A 488 -4.34 6.64 -13.48
C SER A 488 -3.00 6.36 -12.82
N VAL A 489 -2.96 5.38 -11.91
CA VAL A 489 -1.73 4.94 -11.24
C VAL A 489 -1.63 3.42 -11.36
N ASN A 490 -0.54 2.94 -11.97
CA ASN A 490 -0.25 1.53 -12.19
C ASN A 490 1.13 1.20 -11.62
N LEU A 491 1.18 0.51 -10.47
CA LEU A 491 2.42 0.19 -9.78
C LEU A 491 2.59 -1.32 -9.69
N THR A 492 3.74 -1.82 -10.15
CA THR A 492 4.14 -3.23 -10.03
C THR A 492 5.45 -3.30 -9.27
N ALA A 493 5.43 -3.85 -8.06
CA ALA A 493 6.62 -4.00 -7.23
C ALA A 493 6.57 -5.22 -6.32
N THR A 494 7.69 -5.93 -6.16
CA THR A 494 7.79 -7.01 -5.16
C THR A 494 7.44 -6.50 -3.76
N ASN A 495 7.91 -5.30 -3.39
CA ASN A 495 7.54 -4.63 -2.14
C ASN A 495 7.06 -3.21 -2.43
N LEU A 496 5.77 -2.96 -2.20
CA LEU A 496 5.18 -1.63 -2.28
C LEU A 496 4.97 -1.09 -0.86
N VAL A 497 5.69 -0.03 -0.51
CA VAL A 497 5.63 0.59 0.82
C VAL A 497 5.01 1.97 0.69
N ASN A 498 3.88 2.19 1.34
CA ASN A 498 3.17 3.46 1.45
C ASN A 498 2.97 3.83 2.93
N ARG A 499 4.07 4.08 3.67
CA ARG A 499 3.98 4.38 5.10
C ARG A 499 3.87 5.87 5.36
N SER A 500 2.75 6.33 5.90
CA SER A 500 2.48 7.78 6.05
C SER A 500 2.56 8.56 4.74
N GLY A 501 2.46 7.88 3.60
CA GLY A 501 2.44 8.47 2.26
C GLY A 501 1.03 8.52 1.67
N LEU A 502 0.90 9.22 0.55
CA LEU A 502 -0.31 9.25 -0.27
C LEU A 502 0.00 8.67 -1.66
N ILE A 503 -0.80 7.68 -2.08
CA ILE A 503 -0.88 7.25 -3.48
C ILE A 503 -2.32 7.51 -3.94
N GLU A 504 -2.48 8.36 -4.95
CA GLU A 504 -3.78 8.81 -5.43
C GLU A 504 -3.93 8.68 -6.95
N SER A 505 -5.11 8.26 -7.39
CA SER A 505 -5.53 8.41 -8.79
C SER A 505 -6.89 9.10 -8.92
N ASN A 506 -7.10 9.79 -10.05
CA ASN A 506 -8.44 10.31 -10.40
C ASN A 506 -9.36 9.19 -10.90
N THR A 507 -8.85 8.30 -11.73
CA THR A 507 -9.58 7.20 -12.36
C THR A 507 -9.21 5.90 -11.66
N THR A 508 -8.34 5.07 -12.23
CA THR A 508 -8.00 3.73 -11.72
C THR A 508 -6.72 3.73 -10.90
N LEU A 509 -6.69 2.90 -9.86
CA LEU A 509 -5.52 2.61 -9.03
C LEU A 509 -5.25 1.10 -9.07
N ASN A 510 -4.21 0.71 -9.80
CA ASN A 510 -3.81 -0.68 -9.97
C ASN A 510 -2.47 -0.92 -9.28
N LEU A 511 -2.48 -1.77 -8.26
CA LEU A 511 -1.31 -2.08 -7.45
C LEU A 511 -1.05 -3.58 -7.50
N GLN A 512 0.16 -4.00 -7.87
CA GLN A 512 0.47 -5.40 -8.06
C GLN A 512 1.85 -5.78 -7.51
N GLY A 513 1.99 -7.01 -7.03
CA GLY A 513 3.29 -7.62 -6.79
C GLY A 513 3.36 -8.54 -5.58
N GLY A 514 4.40 -8.39 -4.75
CA GLY A 514 4.65 -9.32 -3.65
C GLY A 514 3.89 -8.95 -2.38
N SER A 515 4.17 -7.79 -1.80
CA SER A 515 3.49 -7.29 -0.59
C SER A 515 3.22 -5.79 -0.67
N LEU A 516 2.19 -5.35 0.06
CA LEU A 516 1.85 -3.95 0.26
C LEU A 516 1.88 -3.62 1.74
N ASP A 517 2.60 -2.55 2.10
CA ASP A 517 2.57 -1.97 3.43
C ASP A 517 2.01 -0.55 3.36
N ASN A 518 0.74 -0.39 3.70
CA ASN A 518 0.02 0.87 3.81
C ASN A 518 -0.10 1.37 5.27
N THR A 519 0.86 1.04 6.14
CA THR A 519 0.78 1.43 7.57
C THR A 519 0.74 2.94 7.74
N SER A 520 -0.33 3.46 8.36
CA SER A 520 -0.60 4.91 8.48
C SER A 520 -0.63 5.67 7.15
N GLY A 521 -0.68 4.96 6.02
CA GLY A 521 -0.72 5.53 4.67
C GLY A 521 -2.13 5.73 4.16
N GLN A 522 -2.22 6.40 3.01
CA GLN A 522 -3.46 6.61 2.27
C GLN A 522 -3.31 6.11 0.83
N LEU A 523 -4.20 5.21 0.43
CA LEU A 523 -4.39 4.78 -0.95
C LEU A 523 -5.78 5.26 -1.39
N ARG A 524 -5.85 6.10 -2.43
CA ARG A 524 -7.10 6.69 -2.87
C ARG A 524 -7.29 6.59 -4.38
N ALA A 525 -8.43 6.08 -4.81
CA ALA A 525 -8.89 6.20 -6.18
C ALA A 525 -10.21 6.97 -6.15
N LEU A 526 -10.24 8.15 -6.75
CA LEU A 526 -11.44 9.00 -6.72
C LEU A 526 -12.58 8.40 -7.57
N GLY A 527 -12.24 7.55 -8.54
CA GLY A 527 -13.17 7.03 -9.53
C GLY A 527 -13.58 8.12 -10.52
N ASN A 528 -14.17 7.70 -11.63
CA ASN A 528 -14.68 8.65 -12.62
C ASN A 528 -15.89 9.41 -12.03
N VAL A 529 -15.62 10.49 -11.27
CA VAL A 529 -16.65 11.40 -10.79
C VAL A 529 -17.23 12.05 -12.03
N VAL A 530 -18.35 11.51 -12.53
CA VAL A 530 -19.24 12.25 -13.41
C VAL A 530 -19.70 13.44 -12.58
N ASN A 531 -18.98 14.55 -12.72
CA ASN A 531 -19.27 15.82 -12.11
C ASN A 531 -20.65 16.28 -12.61
N ASN A 532 -21.70 15.88 -11.92
CA ASN A 532 -23.07 16.39 -12.10
C ASN A 532 -23.20 17.87 -11.70
N ASN A 533 -22.09 18.60 -11.56
CA ASN A 533 -22.05 20.00 -11.15
C ASN A 533 -21.89 20.99 -12.31
N ALA A 534 -21.93 20.52 -13.57
CA ALA A 534 -22.25 21.37 -14.70
C ALA A 534 -23.73 21.17 -15.03
N GLY A 535 -24.52 22.24 -14.99
CA GLY A 535 -25.95 22.26 -15.34
C GLY A 535 -26.20 21.87 -16.79
N ILE A 536 -26.03 20.58 -17.11
CA ILE A 536 -26.36 19.99 -18.39
C ILE A 536 -27.67 19.24 -18.19
N ASN A 537 -28.75 19.94 -18.48
CA ASN A 537 -30.04 19.36 -18.82
C ASN A 537 -29.86 18.56 -20.12
N ASN A 538 -29.41 17.30 -20.03
CA ASN A 538 -29.38 16.39 -21.17
C ASN A 538 -30.30 15.20 -20.92
N THR A 539 -31.56 15.38 -21.28
CA THR A 539 -32.56 14.32 -21.47
C THR A 539 -32.26 13.46 -22.71
N GLY A 540 -30.98 13.32 -23.08
CA GLY A 540 -30.51 12.59 -24.24
C GLY A 540 -29.88 11.26 -23.81
N ILE A 541 -30.58 10.17 -24.10
CA ILE A 541 -30.21 8.77 -23.88
C ILE A 541 -29.03 8.39 -24.81
N GLY A 542 -27.86 8.99 -24.58
CA GLY A 542 -26.71 8.86 -25.49
C GLY A 542 -25.32 9.22 -24.93
N ALA A 543 -25.22 9.80 -23.73
CA ALA A 543 -23.94 10.03 -23.03
C ALA A 543 -23.79 9.20 -21.74
N LEU A 544 -24.76 8.33 -21.44
CA LEU A 544 -24.70 7.31 -20.39
C LEU A 544 -24.16 5.98 -20.93
N ARG A 545 -23.17 6.03 -21.83
CA ARG A 545 -22.31 4.86 -22.03
C ARG A 545 -21.37 4.86 -20.85
N ALA A 546 -21.81 4.19 -19.78
CA ALA A 546 -20.90 3.54 -18.86
C ALA A 546 -19.77 2.94 -19.70
N LEU A 547 -18.56 3.46 -19.55
CA LEU A 547 -17.40 2.63 -19.85
C LEU A 547 -17.63 1.38 -18.99
N THR A 548 -17.66 0.24 -19.66
CA THR A 548 -17.66 -1.08 -19.03
C THR A 548 -16.55 -1.10 -17.98
N THR A 549 -16.95 -1.18 -16.71
CA THR A 549 -16.15 -1.42 -15.49
C THR A 549 -14.96 -0.48 -15.26
N ASP A 550 -15.21 0.67 -14.64
CA ASP A 550 -14.19 1.43 -13.92
C ASP A 550 -13.83 0.64 -12.65
N THR A 551 -12.69 -0.06 -12.66
CA THR A 551 -12.27 -0.98 -11.58
C THR A 551 -10.86 -0.65 -11.13
N SER A 552 -10.67 -0.52 -9.82
CA SER A 552 -9.33 -0.50 -9.20
C SER A 552 -9.01 -1.89 -8.66
N THR A 553 -7.77 -2.35 -8.85
CA THR A 553 -7.36 -3.71 -8.50
C THR A 553 -6.05 -3.70 -7.73
N PHE A 554 -6.05 -4.29 -6.54
CA PHE A 554 -4.85 -4.52 -5.76
C PHE A 554 -4.63 -6.03 -5.69
N ASP A 555 -3.60 -6.54 -6.36
CA ASP A 555 -3.33 -7.98 -6.50
C ASP A 555 -1.91 -8.30 -6.04
N PHE A 556 -1.81 -8.89 -4.85
CA PHE A 556 -0.54 -9.21 -4.21
C PHE A 556 -0.41 -10.70 -3.94
N ALA A 557 0.79 -11.27 -4.09
CA ALA A 557 1.01 -12.68 -3.78
C ALA A 557 1.12 -12.97 -2.26
N GLY A 558 1.55 -11.97 -1.48
CA GLY A 558 1.84 -12.05 -0.05
C GLY A 558 0.82 -11.29 0.79
N SER A 559 1.28 -10.39 1.66
CA SER A 559 0.40 -9.66 2.60
C SER A 559 0.10 -8.23 2.16
N ILE A 560 -1.12 -7.78 2.44
CA ILE A 560 -1.51 -6.37 2.51
C ILE A 560 -1.59 -5.96 3.99
N ILE A 561 -0.74 -5.05 4.42
CA ILE A 561 -0.77 -4.44 5.75
C ILE A 561 -1.43 -3.07 5.63
N ASN A 562 -2.58 -2.89 6.26
CA ASN A 562 -3.34 -1.64 6.31
C ASN A 562 -3.50 -1.14 7.76
N GLN A 563 -2.52 -1.39 8.63
CA GLN A 563 -2.60 -1.00 10.04
C GLN A 563 -2.65 0.53 10.21
N SER A 564 -3.69 1.04 10.88
CA SER A 564 -3.94 2.49 10.98
C SER A 564 -3.95 3.23 9.63
N GLY A 565 -4.05 2.49 8.52
CA GLY A 565 -4.03 2.99 7.16
C GLY A 565 -5.43 3.16 6.60
N ARG A 566 -5.53 3.85 5.48
CA ARG A 566 -6.79 4.10 4.78
C ARG A 566 -6.68 3.70 3.31
N ILE A 567 -7.65 2.90 2.87
CA ILE A 567 -7.86 2.52 1.47
C ILE A 567 -9.26 3.01 1.08
N GLU A 568 -9.33 3.93 0.12
CA GLU A 568 -10.58 4.53 -0.39
C GLU A 568 -10.67 4.36 -1.89
N VAL A 569 -11.74 3.71 -2.37
CA VAL A 569 -11.94 3.46 -3.80
C VAL A 569 -13.34 3.88 -4.21
N GLY A 570 -13.42 4.90 -5.07
CA GLY A 570 -14.66 5.44 -5.66
C GLY A 570 -15.02 4.87 -7.02
N ASN A 571 -14.20 3.97 -7.59
CA ASN A 571 -14.50 3.28 -8.84
C ASN A 571 -15.74 2.39 -8.71
N THR A 572 -16.36 2.04 -9.84
CA THR A 572 -17.54 1.17 -9.89
C THR A 572 -17.30 -0.12 -9.11
N ASP A 573 -16.21 -0.81 -9.41
CA ASP A 573 -15.82 -2.05 -8.72
C ASP A 573 -14.45 -1.91 -8.07
N PHE A 574 -14.23 -2.64 -6.98
CA PHE A 574 -12.95 -2.70 -6.29
C PHE A 574 -12.58 -4.15 -5.96
N THR A 575 -11.42 -4.57 -6.43
CA THR A 575 -10.87 -5.90 -6.13
C THR A 575 -9.62 -5.78 -5.28
N LEU A 576 -9.62 -6.47 -4.14
CA LEU A 576 -8.49 -6.53 -3.21
C LEU A 576 -8.15 -8.01 -2.97
N LYS A 577 -6.96 -8.44 -3.38
CA LYS A 577 -6.51 -9.82 -3.32
C LYS A 577 -5.11 -9.95 -2.74
N ALA A 578 -4.95 -10.85 -1.77
CA ALA A 578 -3.66 -11.23 -1.22
C ALA A 578 -3.69 -12.60 -0.53
N ASP A 579 -2.54 -13.12 -0.09
CA ASP A 579 -2.54 -14.25 0.85
C ASP A 579 -3.09 -13.83 2.22
N ALA A 580 -2.69 -12.65 2.71
CA ALA A 580 -3.13 -12.15 4.01
C ALA A 580 -3.47 -10.66 4.02
N LEU A 581 -4.51 -10.28 4.77
CA LEU A 581 -4.87 -8.91 5.08
C LEU A 581 -4.69 -8.65 6.58
N ASP A 582 -3.95 -7.60 6.94
CA ASP A 582 -3.91 -7.03 8.28
C ASP A 582 -4.53 -5.63 8.27
N ASN A 583 -5.80 -5.53 8.63
CA ASN A 583 -6.58 -4.29 8.68
C ASN A 583 -6.78 -3.78 10.12
N ARG A 584 -5.94 -4.17 11.09
CA ARG A 584 -6.11 -3.74 12.48
C ARG A 584 -6.03 -2.23 12.62
N ALA A 585 -7.04 -1.63 13.25
CA ALA A 585 -7.22 -0.17 13.35
C ALA A 585 -7.22 0.58 12.00
N GLY A 586 -7.30 -0.13 10.87
CA GLY A 586 -7.36 0.43 9.52
C GLY A 586 -8.79 0.60 9.01
N SER A 587 -8.92 1.26 7.86
CA SER A 587 -10.19 1.41 7.15
C SER A 587 -10.06 1.05 5.68
N ILE A 588 -11.00 0.25 5.19
CA ILE A 588 -11.21 -0.04 3.76
C ILE A 588 -12.61 0.46 3.38
N GLU A 589 -12.69 1.32 2.38
CA GLU A 589 -13.92 1.97 1.94
C GLU A 589 -14.10 1.83 0.42
N HIS A 590 -15.18 1.18 0.00
CA HIS A 590 -15.65 1.20 -1.38
C HIS A 590 -16.85 2.16 -1.49
N ALA A 591 -16.59 3.36 -1.98
CA ALA A 591 -17.53 4.48 -1.95
C ALA A 591 -18.55 4.47 -3.10
N ASN A 592 -18.66 3.37 -3.85
CA ASN A 592 -19.57 3.23 -4.99
C ASN A 592 -20.50 2.02 -4.82
N THR A 593 -21.53 1.89 -5.65
CA THR A 593 -22.60 0.90 -5.52
C THR A 593 -22.33 -0.43 -6.25
N GLY A 594 -21.16 -0.60 -6.87
CA GLY A 594 -20.79 -1.83 -7.58
C GLY A 594 -20.29 -2.92 -6.63
N LEU A 595 -19.36 -3.75 -7.11
CA LEU A 595 -18.87 -4.92 -6.37
C LEU A 595 -17.56 -4.62 -5.62
N LEU A 596 -17.55 -4.92 -4.32
CA LEU A 596 -16.33 -5.06 -3.53
C LEU A 596 -15.95 -6.53 -3.42
N THR A 597 -14.92 -6.94 -4.17
CA THR A 597 -14.35 -8.28 -4.11
C THR A 597 -13.15 -8.31 -3.18
N LEU A 598 -13.20 -9.17 -2.17
CA LEU A 598 -12.11 -9.38 -1.22
C LEU A 598 -11.71 -10.86 -1.22
N ASP A 599 -10.46 -11.17 -1.54
CA ASP A 599 -9.95 -12.55 -1.66
C ASP A 599 -8.67 -12.72 -0.84
N PHE A 600 -8.76 -13.42 0.30
CA PHE A 600 -7.66 -13.59 1.25
C PHE A 600 -7.65 -14.97 1.91
N ASN A 601 -6.50 -15.61 2.08
CA ASN A 601 -6.40 -16.83 2.89
C ASN A 601 -6.41 -16.55 4.40
N ARG A 602 -6.02 -15.33 4.81
CA ARG A 602 -6.03 -14.92 6.22
C ARG A 602 -6.41 -13.45 6.39
N VAL A 603 -7.28 -13.16 7.36
CA VAL A 603 -7.67 -11.79 7.71
C VAL A 603 -7.47 -11.55 9.20
N SER A 604 -6.78 -10.46 9.54
CA SER A 604 -6.69 -9.91 10.90
C SER A 604 -7.23 -8.48 10.89
N GLY A 605 -8.36 -8.25 11.54
CA GLY A 605 -9.17 -7.02 11.39
C GLY A 605 -9.58 -6.35 12.70
N ALA A 606 -9.13 -6.84 13.86
CA ALA A 606 -9.50 -6.30 15.17
C ALA A 606 -9.36 -4.77 15.25
N GLY A 607 -10.44 -4.08 15.63
CA GLY A 607 -10.52 -2.61 15.70
C GLY A 607 -10.50 -1.88 14.36
N GLY A 608 -10.43 -2.61 13.23
CA GLY A 608 -10.54 -2.07 11.89
C GLY A 608 -11.98 -1.98 11.37
N SER A 609 -12.13 -1.40 10.18
CA SER A 609 -13.41 -1.27 9.48
C SER A 609 -13.33 -1.61 8.00
N ILE A 610 -14.40 -2.20 7.48
CA ILE A 610 -14.62 -2.40 6.03
C ILE A 610 -16.04 -1.92 5.72
N THR A 611 -16.16 -0.97 4.79
CA THR A 611 -17.45 -0.39 4.41
C THR A 611 -17.61 -0.37 2.90
N ALA A 612 -18.83 -0.63 2.42
CA ALA A 612 -19.17 -0.50 1.00
C ALA A 612 -20.60 0.02 0.80
N LEU A 613 -20.78 0.92 -0.17
CA LEU A 613 -22.13 1.32 -0.60
C LEU A 613 -22.79 0.26 -1.50
N GLY A 614 -21.98 -0.61 -2.11
CA GLY A 614 -22.42 -1.66 -3.03
C GLY A 614 -22.56 -3.04 -2.40
N SER A 615 -22.44 -4.06 -3.26
CA SER A 615 -22.46 -5.48 -2.88
C SER A 615 -21.05 -5.99 -2.55
N GLY A 616 -20.97 -7.10 -1.81
CA GLY A 616 -19.71 -7.79 -1.54
C GLY A 616 -19.73 -9.24 -2.02
N ASP A 617 -18.61 -9.68 -2.58
CA ASP A 617 -18.31 -11.08 -2.87
C ASP A 617 -16.95 -11.44 -2.26
N TRP A 618 -16.98 -12.11 -1.11
CA TRP A 618 -15.82 -12.28 -0.25
C TRP A 618 -15.44 -13.74 -0.14
N ASN A 619 -14.16 -14.01 -0.37
CA ASN A 619 -13.53 -15.30 -0.18
C ASN A 619 -12.44 -15.18 0.87
N PHE A 620 -12.74 -15.52 2.12
CA PHE A 620 -11.77 -15.47 3.22
C PHE A 620 -11.38 -16.88 3.62
N GLY A 621 -10.14 -17.10 4.03
CA GLY A 621 -9.74 -18.28 4.80
C GLY A 621 -9.91 -18.02 6.29
N ALA A 622 -8.82 -18.10 7.05
CA ALA A 622 -8.85 -17.92 8.50
C ALA A 622 -9.06 -16.45 8.90
N VAL A 623 -9.98 -16.19 9.84
CA VAL A 623 -10.28 -14.85 10.37
C VAL A 623 -9.88 -14.77 11.84
N ASP A 624 -9.05 -13.78 12.18
CA ASP A 624 -8.64 -13.41 13.54
C ASP A 624 -9.12 -11.99 13.86
N GLY A 625 -10.35 -11.89 14.38
CA GLY A 625 -11.07 -10.64 14.61
C GLY A 625 -11.43 -9.93 13.31
N LEU A 626 -12.70 -9.93 12.93
CA LEU A 626 -13.14 -9.28 11.69
C LEU A 626 -13.18 -7.75 11.79
N GLY A 627 -13.38 -7.21 12.99
CA GLY A 627 -13.67 -5.79 13.19
C GLY A 627 -15.11 -5.43 12.85
N ASN A 628 -15.33 -4.21 12.36
CA ASN A 628 -16.67 -3.71 12.01
C ASN A 628 -16.88 -3.67 10.49
N VAL A 629 -17.79 -4.49 9.99
CA VAL A 629 -18.14 -4.59 8.58
C VAL A 629 -19.57 -4.11 8.35
N GLN A 630 -19.74 -3.23 7.37
CA GLN A 630 -21.06 -2.76 6.92
C GLN A 630 -21.10 -2.61 5.40
N LEU A 631 -22.02 -3.34 4.75
CA LEU A 631 -22.36 -3.12 3.35
C LEU A 631 -23.80 -2.61 3.26
N ASN A 632 -24.06 -1.68 2.34
CA ASN A 632 -25.43 -1.19 2.10
C ASN A 632 -26.24 -2.14 1.22
N ASN A 633 -25.58 -2.99 0.42
CA ASN A 633 -26.25 -4.00 -0.39
C ASN A 633 -25.83 -5.41 0.04
N ALA A 634 -26.07 -6.40 -0.83
CA ALA A 634 -25.93 -7.81 -0.49
C ALA A 634 -24.48 -8.22 -0.28
N LEU A 635 -24.22 -9.11 0.67
CA LEU A 635 -22.92 -9.75 0.88
C LEU A 635 -23.06 -11.26 0.71
N THR A 636 -22.21 -11.83 -0.16
CA THR A 636 -21.92 -13.26 -0.18
C THR A 636 -20.54 -13.49 0.42
N TYR A 637 -20.47 -14.34 1.44
CA TYR A 637 -19.25 -14.73 2.11
C TYR A 637 -19.02 -16.23 1.92
N THR A 638 -17.89 -16.61 1.37
CA THR A 638 -17.52 -18.01 1.13
C THR A 638 -16.19 -18.32 1.84
N SER A 639 -16.16 -19.38 2.65
CA SER A 639 -14.96 -19.83 3.37
C SER A 639 -15.10 -21.27 3.83
N ASP A 640 -14.06 -21.84 4.41
CA ASP A 640 -14.18 -23.03 5.26
C ASP A 640 -14.85 -22.68 6.60
N SER A 641 -14.40 -21.63 7.30
CA SER A 641 -14.99 -21.28 8.60
C SER A 641 -14.96 -19.79 8.87
N LEU A 642 -15.86 -19.35 9.75
CA LEU A 642 -15.86 -17.99 10.27
C LEU A 642 -15.97 -18.03 11.79
N ALA A 643 -15.06 -17.33 12.46
CA ALA A 643 -15.12 -17.04 13.88
C ALA A 643 -15.28 -15.54 14.08
N LEU A 644 -16.44 -15.10 14.58
CA LEU A 644 -16.66 -13.73 15.00
C LEU A 644 -16.39 -13.61 16.49
N LEU A 645 -15.43 -12.77 16.87
CA LEU A 645 -15.11 -12.50 18.26
C LEU A 645 -16.15 -11.55 18.88
N ALA A 646 -16.15 -11.48 20.21
CA ALA A 646 -16.96 -10.47 20.91
C ALA A 646 -16.51 -9.06 20.48
N GLY A 647 -17.45 -8.26 19.97
CA GLY A 647 -17.20 -6.92 19.43
C GLY A 647 -17.04 -6.87 17.90
N ASP A 648 -16.89 -8.02 17.23
CA ASP A 648 -16.96 -8.08 15.77
C ASP A 648 -18.40 -7.90 15.28
N ARG A 649 -18.55 -7.28 14.12
CA ARG A 649 -19.85 -7.07 13.46
C ARG A 649 -19.74 -7.31 11.97
N LEU A 650 -20.65 -8.13 11.43
CA LEU A 650 -20.84 -8.36 10.00
C LEU A 650 -22.28 -8.02 9.62
N ALA A 651 -22.46 -6.94 8.85
CA ALA A 651 -23.79 -6.43 8.50
C ALA A 651 -23.96 -6.15 7.00
N SER A 652 -25.16 -6.47 6.48
CA SER A 652 -25.62 -6.13 5.13
C SER A 652 -26.98 -5.43 5.16
N GLY A 653 -27.16 -4.44 4.27
CA GLY A 653 -28.40 -3.68 4.13
C GLY A 653 -29.52 -4.37 3.33
N THR A 654 -29.23 -5.41 2.54
CA THR A 654 -30.25 -6.08 1.71
C THR A 654 -30.25 -7.60 1.76
N GLY A 655 -29.14 -8.24 2.12
CA GLY A 655 -29.08 -9.70 2.22
C GLY A 655 -27.69 -10.20 2.55
N LEU A 656 -27.61 -11.16 3.47
CA LEU A 656 -26.34 -11.75 3.90
C LEU A 656 -26.39 -13.27 3.70
N THR A 657 -25.50 -13.79 2.86
CA THR A 657 -25.36 -15.23 2.60
C THR A 657 -23.96 -15.67 3.02
N LEU A 658 -23.88 -16.66 3.92
CA LEU A 658 -22.63 -17.29 4.30
C LEU A 658 -22.62 -18.76 3.86
N ASN A 659 -21.66 -19.12 3.02
CA ASN A 659 -21.38 -20.48 2.59
C ASN A 659 -20.12 -20.97 3.29
N LEU A 660 -20.28 -21.82 4.31
CA LEU A 660 -19.20 -22.24 5.21
C LEU A 660 -19.24 -23.74 5.47
N ASN A 661 -18.16 -24.29 6.01
CA ASN A 661 -18.20 -25.54 6.75
C ASN A 661 -18.69 -25.29 8.19
N SER A 662 -18.08 -24.38 8.94
CA SER A 662 -18.51 -24.08 10.32
C SER A 662 -18.57 -22.59 10.66
N LEU A 663 -19.43 -22.22 11.60
CA LEU A 663 -19.57 -20.85 12.09
C LEU A 663 -19.54 -20.83 13.62
N ASN A 664 -18.61 -20.05 14.18
CA ASN A 664 -18.58 -19.70 15.60
C ASN A 664 -18.89 -18.20 15.75
N ASN A 665 -20.10 -17.87 16.17
CA ASN A 665 -20.54 -16.49 16.34
C ASN A 665 -20.53 -16.07 17.82
N GLY A 666 -19.52 -15.32 18.23
CA GLY A 666 -19.48 -14.56 19.48
C GLY A 666 -19.78 -13.06 19.33
N GLY A 667 -19.95 -12.58 18.09
CA GLY A 667 -20.20 -11.17 17.75
C GLY A 667 -21.62 -10.90 17.24
N GLU A 668 -21.73 -9.99 16.28
CA GLU A 668 -22.99 -9.63 15.61
C GLU A 668 -23.01 -10.01 14.13
N LEU A 669 -24.03 -10.79 13.75
CA LEU A 669 -24.33 -11.14 12.37
C LEU A 669 -25.71 -10.61 12.00
N LEU A 670 -25.75 -9.57 11.15
CA LEU A 670 -26.95 -8.77 10.92
C LEU A 670 -27.29 -8.66 9.44
N SER A 671 -28.57 -8.77 9.10
CA SER A 671 -29.08 -8.45 7.77
C SER A 671 -30.37 -7.63 7.88
N ASP A 672 -30.43 -6.50 7.17
CA ASP A 672 -31.68 -5.74 7.01
C ASP A 672 -32.63 -6.36 5.97
N GLY A 673 -32.19 -7.41 5.27
CA GLY A 673 -33.03 -8.27 4.44
C GLY A 673 -33.02 -9.71 4.96
N ASP A 674 -32.71 -10.65 4.07
CA ASP A 674 -32.61 -12.08 4.39
C ASP A 674 -31.23 -12.42 4.95
N LEU A 675 -31.16 -13.40 5.86
CA LEU A 675 -29.93 -14.00 6.34
C LEU A 675 -29.95 -15.49 6.04
N THR A 676 -29.00 -15.96 5.23
CA THR A 676 -28.88 -17.36 4.84
C THR A 676 -27.54 -17.91 5.30
N LEU A 677 -27.57 -18.93 6.16
CA LEU A 677 -26.39 -19.70 6.55
C LEU A 677 -26.45 -21.07 5.88
N ASN A 678 -25.51 -21.34 4.98
CA ASN A 678 -25.31 -22.63 4.34
C ASN A 678 -24.06 -23.26 4.93
N LEU A 679 -24.22 -24.09 5.97
CA LEU A 679 -23.14 -24.75 6.69
C LEU A 679 -23.10 -26.24 6.36
N ASN A 680 -21.94 -26.76 5.98
CA ASN A 680 -21.73 -28.21 5.82
C ASN A 680 -21.49 -28.93 7.17
N GLY A 681 -21.12 -28.16 8.20
CA GLY A 681 -20.85 -28.59 9.57
C GLY A 681 -21.67 -27.78 10.57
N ASP A 682 -21.08 -27.40 11.70
CA ASP A 682 -21.82 -26.92 12.88
C ASP A 682 -21.88 -25.37 13.00
N LEU A 683 -22.95 -24.90 13.64
CA LEU A 683 -23.10 -23.54 14.14
C LEU A 683 -22.99 -23.52 15.67
N THR A 684 -22.05 -22.73 16.19
CA THR A 684 -22.04 -22.32 17.61
C THR A 684 -22.35 -20.84 17.71
N ASN A 685 -23.34 -20.46 18.51
CA ASN A 685 -23.75 -19.07 18.67
C ASN A 685 -23.83 -18.68 20.16
N SER A 686 -22.94 -17.78 20.57
CA SER A 686 -23.01 -17.07 21.85
C SER A 686 -23.31 -15.57 21.66
N GLY A 687 -23.24 -15.07 20.42
CA GLY A 687 -23.53 -13.69 20.04
C GLY A 687 -24.96 -13.48 19.53
N ARG A 688 -25.13 -12.50 18.63
CA ARG A 688 -26.39 -12.12 18.00
C ARG A 688 -26.40 -12.49 16.52
N LEU A 689 -27.45 -13.16 16.10
CA LEU A 689 -27.79 -13.44 14.71
C LEU A 689 -29.20 -12.90 14.44
N SER A 690 -29.31 -11.96 13.50
CA SER A 690 -30.56 -11.24 13.26
C SER A 690 -30.80 -10.96 11.79
N ALA A 691 -31.99 -11.30 11.30
CA ALA A 691 -32.52 -10.87 10.01
C ALA A 691 -33.75 -9.99 10.23
N GLN A 692 -33.91 -8.91 9.47
CA GLN A 692 -35.17 -8.15 9.46
C GLN A 692 -36.27 -8.87 8.66
N ASN A 693 -35.91 -9.68 7.67
CA ASN A 693 -36.83 -10.53 6.94
C ASN A 693 -36.61 -12.01 7.27
N PHE A 694 -36.26 -12.85 6.28
CA PHE A 694 -36.23 -14.30 6.43
C PHE A 694 -34.88 -14.79 6.95
N LEU A 695 -34.89 -15.74 7.89
CA LEU A 695 -33.69 -16.41 8.36
C LEU A 695 -33.71 -17.88 7.96
N THR A 696 -32.70 -18.31 7.20
CA THR A 696 -32.44 -19.73 6.89
C THR A 696 -31.12 -20.19 7.48
N ILE A 697 -31.13 -21.34 8.15
CA ILE A 697 -29.93 -22.01 8.63
C ILE A 697 -29.98 -23.47 8.15
N THR A 698 -29.02 -23.85 7.31
CA THR A 698 -28.71 -25.24 6.99
C THR A 698 -27.40 -25.59 7.68
N ALA A 699 -27.38 -26.63 8.52
CA ALA A 699 -26.19 -27.04 9.27
C ALA A 699 -26.27 -28.53 9.67
N ASN A 700 -25.18 -29.08 10.22
CA ASN A 700 -25.22 -30.37 10.90
C ASN A 700 -25.83 -30.19 12.30
N ASN A 701 -25.11 -29.55 13.23
CA ASN A 701 -25.65 -29.17 14.55
C ASN A 701 -25.75 -27.64 14.72
N VAL A 702 -26.67 -27.21 15.58
CA VAL A 702 -26.76 -25.82 16.06
C VAL A 702 -26.71 -25.82 17.58
N SER A 703 -25.70 -25.16 18.15
CA SER A 703 -25.54 -24.95 19.59
C SER A 703 -25.71 -23.46 19.93
N GLN A 704 -26.82 -23.11 20.61
CA GLN A 704 -27.07 -21.75 21.11
C GLN A 704 -26.58 -21.62 22.55
N ASN A 705 -25.33 -21.20 22.74
CA ASN A 705 -24.69 -21.07 24.05
C ASN A 705 -25.01 -19.71 24.70
N GLY A 706 -26.29 -19.43 24.91
CA GLY A 706 -26.77 -18.17 25.51
C GLY A 706 -26.93 -17.00 24.51
N GLY A 707 -26.60 -17.22 23.24
CA GLY A 707 -26.79 -16.24 22.16
C GLY A 707 -28.26 -16.02 21.78
N ARG A 708 -28.47 -15.14 20.80
CA ARG A 708 -29.79 -14.82 20.24
C ARG A 708 -29.83 -15.08 18.74
N ILE A 709 -30.81 -15.87 18.31
CA ILE A 709 -31.26 -15.99 16.93
C ILE A 709 -32.66 -15.39 16.81
N CYS A 710 -32.83 -14.40 15.92
CA CYS A 710 -34.14 -13.86 15.62
C CYS A 710 -34.33 -13.40 14.17
N ALA A 711 -35.57 -13.50 13.69
CA ALA A 711 -35.98 -13.00 12.39
C ALA A 711 -37.24 -12.10 12.51
N GLY A 712 -37.31 -11.06 11.68
CA GLY A 712 -38.49 -10.19 11.58
C GLY A 712 -39.64 -10.79 10.76
N SER A 713 -39.41 -11.87 10.01
CA SER A 713 -40.47 -12.72 9.45
C SER A 713 -40.34 -14.18 9.93
N ASP A 714 -40.08 -15.11 9.03
CA ASP A 714 -39.99 -16.54 9.32
C ASP A 714 -38.53 -16.96 9.61
N THR A 715 -38.37 -17.94 10.49
CA THR A 715 -37.09 -18.61 10.78
C THR A 715 -37.20 -20.08 10.37
N ARG A 716 -36.27 -20.55 9.53
CA ARG A 716 -36.18 -21.95 9.10
C ARG A 716 -34.81 -22.55 9.41
N LEU A 717 -34.79 -23.63 10.19
CA LEU A 717 -33.60 -24.45 10.42
C LEU A 717 -33.79 -25.81 9.75
N LYS A 718 -32.78 -26.26 8.99
CA LYS A 718 -32.68 -27.60 8.42
C LYS A 718 -31.37 -28.22 8.88
N LEU A 719 -31.46 -29.13 9.84
CA LEU A 719 -30.34 -29.71 10.54
C LEU A 719 -30.16 -31.20 10.22
N GLY A 720 -28.92 -31.62 10.03
CA GLY A 720 -28.57 -33.04 9.91
C GLY A 720 -28.57 -33.78 11.25
N GLY A 721 -28.29 -33.06 12.34
CA GLY A 721 -28.16 -33.59 13.70
C GLY A 721 -29.00 -32.80 14.71
N THR A 722 -28.36 -32.27 15.75
CA THR A 722 -29.03 -31.73 16.95
C THR A 722 -29.13 -30.20 16.96
N LEU A 723 -30.29 -29.68 17.37
CA LEU A 723 -30.43 -28.32 17.89
C LEU A 723 -30.34 -28.36 19.42
N ASP A 724 -29.29 -27.77 20.00
CA ASP A 724 -29.19 -27.52 21.44
C ASP A 724 -29.39 -26.03 21.71
N ASN A 725 -30.56 -25.66 22.23
CA ASN A 725 -30.96 -24.27 22.45
C ASN A 725 -30.92 -23.87 23.92
N LEU A 726 -29.80 -23.33 24.42
CA LEU A 726 -29.70 -22.69 25.75
C LEU A 726 -30.02 -21.18 25.71
N GLY A 727 -30.12 -20.59 24.51
CA GLY A 727 -30.34 -19.15 24.30
C GLY A 727 -31.78 -18.78 23.92
N TYR A 728 -31.89 -17.75 23.08
CA TYR A 728 -33.16 -17.27 22.53
C TYR A 728 -33.23 -17.54 21.03
N LEU A 729 -34.06 -18.50 20.62
CA LEU A 729 -34.34 -18.77 19.21
C LEU A 729 -35.81 -18.45 18.93
N THR A 730 -36.04 -17.31 18.28
CA THR A 730 -37.40 -16.78 18.07
C THR A 730 -37.67 -16.33 16.64
N ALA A 731 -38.93 -16.38 16.22
CA ALA A 731 -39.40 -15.80 14.96
C ALA A 731 -40.59 -14.87 15.19
N ARG A 732 -40.74 -13.82 14.37
CA ARG A 732 -41.90 -12.93 14.45
C ARG A 732 -43.12 -13.51 13.73
N GLN A 733 -42.94 -14.22 12.63
CA GLN A 733 -44.03 -14.93 11.95
C GLN A 733 -43.98 -16.41 12.31
N ASN A 734 -43.37 -17.27 11.50
CA ASN A 734 -43.36 -18.71 11.73
C ASN A 734 -41.95 -19.23 12.05
N LEU A 735 -41.89 -20.23 12.92
CA LEU A 735 -40.67 -20.98 13.19
C LEU A 735 -40.83 -22.41 12.68
N ARG A 736 -39.93 -22.83 11.78
CA ARG A 736 -39.83 -24.22 11.35
C ARG A 736 -38.44 -24.78 11.63
N ILE A 737 -38.38 -25.94 12.29
CA ILE A 737 -37.13 -26.67 12.54
C ILE A 737 -37.30 -28.10 12.07
N ASP A 738 -36.43 -28.54 11.17
CA ASP A 738 -36.28 -29.93 10.74
C ASP A 738 -34.91 -30.41 11.28
N ALA A 739 -34.86 -31.43 12.15
CA ALA A 739 -33.62 -31.92 12.79
C ALA A 739 -33.68 -33.42 13.14
N GLU A 740 -32.56 -34.01 13.59
CA GLU A 740 -32.58 -35.33 14.21
C GLU A 740 -33.14 -35.24 15.64
N GLN A 741 -32.61 -34.30 16.41
CA GLN A 741 -32.92 -34.06 17.82
C GLN A 741 -33.11 -32.56 18.06
N ILE A 742 -34.12 -32.18 18.84
CA ILE A 742 -34.36 -30.79 19.26
C ILE A 742 -34.35 -30.75 20.79
N ASP A 743 -33.31 -30.19 21.37
CA ASP A 743 -33.15 -29.99 22.81
C ASP A 743 -33.30 -28.52 23.16
N ASN A 744 -34.46 -28.15 23.70
CA ASN A 744 -34.69 -26.82 24.22
C ASN A 744 -34.35 -26.76 25.72
N ARG A 745 -33.39 -25.89 26.06
CA ARG A 745 -32.95 -25.56 27.42
C ARG A 745 -33.07 -24.06 27.71
N GLY A 746 -33.64 -23.29 26.80
CA GLY A 746 -33.81 -21.84 26.86
C GLY A 746 -35.19 -21.44 26.35
N THR A 747 -35.25 -20.43 25.48
CA THR A 747 -36.50 -19.98 24.85
C THR A 747 -36.53 -20.33 23.37
N LEU A 748 -37.55 -21.08 22.96
CA LEU A 748 -37.79 -21.49 21.58
C LEU A 748 -39.22 -21.14 21.18
N GLY A 749 -39.43 -20.40 20.10
CA GLY A 749 -40.81 -20.13 19.67
C GLY A 749 -41.03 -19.06 18.62
N ALA A 750 -42.30 -18.76 18.35
CA ALA A 750 -42.69 -17.71 17.40
C ALA A 750 -43.95 -16.97 17.83
N GLN A 751 -44.14 -15.74 17.35
CA GLN A 751 -45.44 -15.04 17.53
C GLN A 751 -46.53 -15.57 16.58
N GLY A 752 -46.17 -16.28 15.51
CA GLY A 752 -47.07 -17.07 14.67
C GLY A 752 -46.89 -18.57 14.91
N ALA A 753 -46.95 -19.39 13.86
CA ALA A 753 -46.95 -20.84 14.00
C ALA A 753 -45.55 -21.43 14.27
N VAL A 754 -45.52 -22.52 15.04
CA VAL A 754 -44.31 -23.29 15.33
C VAL A 754 -44.46 -24.71 14.78
N ASN A 755 -43.52 -25.14 13.95
CA ASN A 755 -43.48 -26.48 13.37
C ASN A 755 -42.11 -27.12 13.63
N LEU A 756 -42.07 -28.08 14.55
CA LEU A 756 -40.85 -28.79 14.94
C LEU A 756 -40.94 -30.23 14.47
N ASN A 757 -40.01 -30.65 13.61
CA ASN A 757 -39.89 -32.01 13.11
C ASN A 757 -38.54 -32.58 13.54
N ALA A 758 -38.56 -33.59 14.41
CA ALA A 758 -37.39 -34.31 14.87
C ALA A 758 -37.51 -35.80 14.55
N SER A 759 -36.52 -36.42 13.92
CA SER A 759 -36.60 -37.88 13.64
C SER A 759 -36.42 -38.74 14.89
N ASN A 760 -35.78 -38.23 15.94
CA ASN A 760 -35.56 -38.91 17.21
C ASN A 760 -36.46 -38.34 18.32
N ALA A 761 -36.07 -37.22 18.92
CA ALA A 761 -36.83 -36.61 20.01
C ALA A 761 -36.86 -35.07 20.00
N ILE A 762 -37.91 -34.53 20.61
CA ILE A 762 -38.04 -33.12 21.00
C ILE A 762 -38.07 -33.09 22.53
N THR A 763 -37.09 -32.44 23.15
CA THR A 763 -37.02 -32.26 24.60
C THR A 763 -37.16 -30.78 24.96
N ASN A 764 -37.99 -30.50 25.96
CA ASN A 764 -38.12 -29.21 26.61
C ASN A 764 -37.72 -29.42 28.08
N SER A 765 -36.53 -28.94 28.41
CA SER A 765 -35.88 -29.18 29.71
C SER A 765 -36.44 -28.27 30.81
N ALA A 766 -35.88 -28.41 32.02
CA ALA A 766 -36.26 -27.55 33.15
C ALA A 766 -35.99 -26.07 32.83
N ASP A 767 -36.83 -25.19 33.35
CA ASP A 767 -36.72 -23.73 33.23
C ASP A 767 -36.69 -23.22 31.78
N SER A 768 -37.24 -24.01 30.84
CA SER A 768 -37.27 -23.69 29.42
C SER A 768 -38.70 -23.42 28.91
N LEU A 769 -38.79 -22.57 27.89
CA LEU A 769 -40.04 -22.15 27.28
C LEU A 769 -40.08 -22.56 25.81
N LEU A 770 -41.10 -23.33 25.43
CA LEU A 770 -41.50 -23.57 24.05
C LEU A 770 -42.85 -22.88 23.79
N PHE A 771 -42.89 -21.87 22.93
CA PHE A 771 -44.13 -21.09 22.72
C PHE A 771 -44.50 -20.89 21.26
N SER A 772 -45.80 -20.85 20.97
CA SER A 772 -46.38 -20.53 19.66
C SER A 772 -47.52 -19.52 19.82
N GLY A 773 -47.48 -18.42 19.07
CA GLY A 773 -48.60 -17.48 18.97
C GLY A 773 -49.66 -17.87 17.92
N GLY A 774 -49.39 -18.91 17.13
CA GLY A 774 -50.32 -19.59 16.22
C GLY A 774 -50.47 -21.07 16.60
N ALA A 775 -50.62 -21.95 15.61
CA ALA A 775 -50.63 -23.40 15.85
C ALA A 775 -49.23 -23.92 16.20
N MET A 776 -49.15 -24.94 17.06
CA MET A 776 -47.92 -25.66 17.39
C MET A 776 -48.01 -27.10 16.87
N THR A 777 -47.12 -27.47 15.97
CA THR A 777 -47.03 -28.82 15.41
C THR A 777 -45.71 -29.45 15.79
N LEU A 778 -45.75 -30.53 16.56
CA LEU A 778 -44.59 -31.29 17.02
C LEU A 778 -44.63 -32.68 16.39
N ARG A 779 -43.70 -32.97 15.48
CA ARG A 779 -43.60 -34.26 14.80
C ARG A 779 -42.32 -34.96 15.21
N THR A 780 -42.43 -36.01 16.00
CA THR A 780 -41.29 -36.66 16.64
C THR A 780 -41.58 -38.09 17.09
N GLY A 781 -40.55 -38.92 17.16
CA GLY A 781 -40.63 -40.24 17.78
C GLY A 781 -40.92 -40.12 19.27
N THR A 782 -40.23 -39.21 19.96
CA THR A 782 -40.47 -38.92 21.38
C THR A 782 -40.60 -37.42 21.64
N PHE A 783 -41.64 -37.02 22.36
CA PHE A 783 -41.76 -35.68 22.94
C PHE A 783 -41.64 -35.77 24.46
N SER A 784 -40.75 -34.96 25.04
CA SER A 784 -40.54 -34.87 26.48
C SER A 784 -40.55 -33.42 26.95
N ASN A 785 -41.38 -33.11 27.94
CA ASN A 785 -41.38 -31.87 28.69
C ASN A 785 -41.10 -32.17 30.16
N LEU A 786 -40.00 -31.66 30.70
CA LEU A 786 -39.53 -31.95 32.06
C LEU A 786 -39.31 -30.63 32.81
N TYR A 787 -40.19 -30.27 33.75
CA TYR A 787 -40.18 -28.98 34.46
C TYR A 787 -40.15 -27.72 33.55
N GLY A 788 -40.52 -27.87 32.28
CA GLY A 788 -40.58 -26.78 31.31
C GLY A 788 -42.01 -26.36 30.98
N ASP A 789 -42.13 -25.23 30.30
CA ASP A 789 -43.40 -24.68 29.85
C ASP A 789 -43.55 -24.79 28.33
N VAL A 790 -44.68 -25.33 27.89
CA VAL A 790 -45.09 -25.40 26.49
C VAL A 790 -46.43 -24.70 26.34
N TYR A 791 -46.48 -23.67 25.52
CA TYR A 791 -47.67 -22.83 25.36
C TYR A 791 -48.00 -22.58 23.88
N SER A 792 -49.25 -22.80 23.49
CA SER A 792 -49.73 -22.53 22.14
C SER A 792 -51.01 -21.70 22.15
N ARG A 793 -51.02 -20.56 21.45
CA ARG A 793 -52.25 -19.77 21.30
C ARG A 793 -53.24 -20.40 20.31
N GLY A 794 -52.74 -21.18 19.34
CA GLY A 794 -53.53 -22.01 18.44
C GLY A 794 -53.50 -23.48 18.85
N ASP A 795 -53.96 -24.35 17.96
CA ASP A 795 -54.01 -25.80 18.22
C ASP A 795 -52.59 -26.39 18.38
N LEU A 796 -52.44 -27.34 19.31
CA LEU A 796 -51.21 -28.08 19.55
C LEU A 796 -51.39 -29.54 19.10
N SER A 797 -50.55 -30.02 18.19
CA SER A 797 -50.58 -31.42 17.72
C SER A 797 -49.25 -32.12 17.94
N VAL A 798 -49.29 -33.33 18.50
CA VAL A 798 -48.12 -34.23 18.61
C VAL A 798 -48.39 -35.55 17.90
N ALA A 799 -47.48 -35.95 17.01
CA ALA A 799 -47.52 -37.23 16.29
C ALA A 799 -46.09 -37.61 15.85
N ASN A 800 -45.91 -38.78 15.24
CA ASN A 800 -44.66 -39.14 14.57
C ASN A 800 -44.46 -38.31 13.28
N LEU A 801 -43.27 -38.38 12.68
CA LEU A 801 -42.88 -37.60 11.49
C LEU A 801 -43.81 -37.82 10.29
N ASP A 802 -44.25 -39.05 10.07
CA ASP A 802 -45.19 -39.47 9.02
C ASP A 802 -46.66 -39.28 9.39
N GLY A 803 -46.95 -38.75 10.59
CA GLY A 803 -48.30 -38.59 11.13
C GLY A 803 -48.86 -39.82 11.84
N SER A 804 -48.13 -40.94 11.88
CA SER A 804 -48.46 -42.10 12.71
C SER A 804 -48.29 -41.79 14.22
N ALA A 805 -48.60 -42.75 15.08
CA ALA A 805 -48.41 -42.57 16.52
C ALA A 805 -46.92 -42.38 16.86
N ALA A 806 -46.58 -41.31 17.59
CA ALA A 806 -45.27 -41.17 18.21
C ALA A 806 -45.00 -42.34 19.18
N GLN A 807 -43.76 -42.66 19.50
CA GLN A 807 -43.45 -43.68 20.51
C GLN A 807 -43.86 -43.22 21.91
N ARG A 808 -43.60 -41.95 22.23
CA ARG A 808 -43.88 -41.40 23.56
C ARG A 808 -44.22 -39.91 23.54
N PHE A 809 -45.25 -39.53 24.28
CA PHE A 809 -45.47 -38.18 24.79
C PHE A 809 -45.27 -38.22 26.32
N SER A 810 -44.39 -37.37 26.85
CA SER A 810 -44.07 -37.32 28.27
C SER A 810 -44.12 -35.89 28.77
N ASN A 811 -44.96 -35.61 29.76
CA ASN A 811 -45.00 -34.35 30.49
C ASN A 811 -44.80 -34.62 31.97
N LEU A 812 -43.59 -34.34 32.47
CA LEU A 812 -43.16 -34.64 33.83
C LEU A 812 -42.91 -33.35 34.60
N SER A 813 -43.77 -33.06 35.57
CA SER A 813 -43.78 -31.80 36.34
C SER A 813 -43.71 -30.51 35.52
N GLY A 814 -44.06 -30.59 34.24
CA GLY A 814 -44.10 -29.45 33.32
C GLY A 814 -45.53 -29.02 32.98
N THR A 815 -45.62 -27.88 32.32
CA THR A 815 -46.88 -27.31 31.84
C THR A 815 -46.96 -27.45 30.32
N VAL A 816 -48.06 -27.98 29.81
CA VAL A 816 -48.42 -27.97 28.40
C VAL A 816 -49.81 -27.36 28.26
N GLU A 817 -49.90 -26.24 27.55
CA GLU A 817 -51.12 -25.46 27.37
C GLU A 817 -51.38 -25.14 25.91
N SER A 818 -52.66 -25.13 25.55
CA SER A 818 -53.13 -24.52 24.32
C SER A 818 -54.38 -23.69 24.59
N GLU A 819 -54.52 -22.49 24.01
CA GLU A 819 -55.82 -21.80 23.93
C GLU A 819 -56.76 -22.47 22.90
N GLY A 820 -56.18 -23.24 21.98
CA GLY A 820 -56.87 -24.08 21.00
C GLY A 820 -57.12 -25.51 21.46
N ALA A 821 -57.24 -26.42 20.50
CA ALA A 821 -57.34 -27.85 20.75
C ALA A 821 -55.95 -28.48 20.93
N ILE A 822 -55.86 -29.53 21.75
CA ILE A 822 -54.67 -30.37 21.85
C ILE A 822 -54.98 -31.75 21.28
N THR A 823 -54.19 -32.21 20.32
CA THR A 823 -54.28 -33.56 19.75
C THR A 823 -52.96 -34.30 19.93
N ILE A 824 -52.98 -35.44 20.62
CA ILE A 824 -51.81 -36.28 20.84
C ILE A 824 -52.08 -37.65 20.24
N ASN A 825 -51.22 -38.08 19.32
CA ASN A 825 -51.20 -39.42 18.75
C ASN A 825 -49.86 -40.09 19.09
N ALA A 826 -49.84 -40.98 20.09
CA ALA A 826 -48.60 -41.61 20.57
C ALA A 826 -48.87 -42.97 21.23
N ALA A 827 -48.02 -43.98 21.05
CA ALA A 827 -48.13 -45.29 21.70
C ALA A 827 -48.19 -45.17 23.23
N ALA A 828 -47.34 -44.34 23.84
CA ALA A 828 -47.40 -44.05 25.27
C ALA A 828 -47.57 -42.55 25.55
N VAL A 829 -48.54 -42.19 26.39
CA VAL A 829 -48.76 -40.83 26.86
C VAL A 829 -48.64 -40.81 28.37
N GLU A 830 -47.72 -40.02 28.91
CA GLU A 830 -47.56 -39.83 30.35
C GLU A 830 -47.67 -38.34 30.70
N ASN A 831 -48.54 -38.03 31.66
CA ASN A 831 -48.62 -36.74 32.32
C ASN A 831 -48.50 -37.02 33.82
N ALA A 832 -47.36 -36.71 34.44
CA ALA A 832 -47.11 -37.11 35.82
C ALA A 832 -46.19 -36.15 36.57
N LYS A 833 -46.17 -36.22 37.90
CA LYS A 833 -45.05 -35.67 38.67
C LYS A 833 -43.75 -36.40 38.27
N ALA A 834 -42.66 -35.66 38.08
CA ALA A 834 -41.35 -36.22 37.76
C ALA A 834 -40.80 -37.05 38.93
N GLU A 835 -41.01 -36.55 40.14
CA GLU A 835 -40.70 -37.24 41.39
C GLU A 835 -41.92 -37.30 42.30
N PHE A 836 -42.35 -38.51 42.65
CA PHE A 836 -43.41 -38.73 43.63
C PHE A 836 -43.21 -40.07 44.34
N GLU A 837 -43.15 -40.04 45.67
CA GLU A 837 -42.95 -41.23 46.49
C GLU A 837 -43.69 -41.05 47.83
N LEU A 838 -44.49 -42.04 48.23
CA LEU A 838 -45.13 -42.06 49.55
C LEU A 838 -44.24 -42.77 50.56
N GLY A 839 -44.10 -42.20 51.76
CA GLY A 839 -43.37 -42.79 52.88
C GLY A 839 -44.13 -42.66 54.19
N GLN A 840 -43.77 -43.50 55.15
CA GLN A 840 -44.40 -43.55 56.47
C GLN A 840 -43.50 -42.88 57.50
N LYS A 841 -44.09 -42.06 58.37
CA LYS A 841 -43.41 -41.49 59.53
C LYS A 841 -44.26 -41.65 60.79
N ILE A 842 -43.62 -41.95 61.91
CA ILE A 842 -44.28 -41.95 63.22
C ILE A 842 -44.52 -40.49 63.62
N VAL A 843 -45.79 -40.11 63.81
CA VAL A 843 -46.19 -38.76 64.20
C VAL A 843 -46.64 -38.66 65.66
N SER A 844 -46.98 -39.79 66.28
CA SER A 844 -47.28 -39.90 67.71
C SER A 844 -47.14 -41.35 68.17
N GLY A 845 -47.16 -41.60 69.47
CA GLY A 845 -47.18 -42.95 70.03
C GLY A 845 -47.23 -42.99 71.56
N SER A 846 -47.54 -44.16 72.10
CA SER A 846 -47.59 -44.46 73.52
C SER A 846 -46.98 -45.85 73.80
N LEU A 847 -46.43 -46.01 75.00
CA LEU A 847 -46.01 -47.31 75.53
C LEU A 847 -46.77 -47.58 76.82
N ASN A 848 -47.10 -48.83 77.07
CA ASN A 848 -47.73 -49.26 78.30
C ASN A 848 -47.14 -50.61 78.71
N TRP A 849 -46.58 -50.68 79.91
CA TRP A 849 -46.09 -51.94 80.50
C TRP A 849 -47.06 -52.33 81.60
N GLN A 850 -47.68 -53.50 81.50
CA GLN A 850 -48.63 -53.99 82.47
C GLN A 850 -48.16 -55.33 83.02
N CYS A 851 -47.86 -55.35 84.32
CA CYS A 851 -47.48 -56.57 84.99
C CYS A 851 -48.68 -57.53 85.08
N GLY A 852 -48.47 -58.79 84.70
CA GLY A 852 -49.48 -59.86 84.75
C GLY A 852 -49.12 -61.02 85.68
N GLN A 853 -47.85 -61.16 86.06
CA GLN A 853 -47.36 -62.18 86.98
C GLN A 853 -46.27 -61.59 87.88
N HIS A 854 -46.33 -61.89 89.18
CA HIS A 854 -45.35 -61.48 90.20
C HIS A 854 -45.32 -59.95 90.48
N CYS A 855 -46.50 -59.32 90.54
CA CYS A 855 -46.64 -57.85 90.57
C CYS A 855 -46.62 -57.22 91.98
N ASP A 856 -46.87 -58.01 93.03
CA ASP A 856 -47.06 -57.52 94.41
C ASP A 856 -45.75 -57.40 95.23
N GLY A 857 -44.59 -57.33 94.55
CA GLY A 857 -43.34 -56.86 95.15
C GLY A 857 -42.54 -57.86 96.00
N HIS A 858 -42.84 -59.16 95.95
CA HIS A 858 -42.07 -60.19 96.69
C HIS A 858 -41.13 -61.04 95.84
N ASP A 859 -41.21 -60.93 94.51
CA ASP A 859 -40.40 -61.70 93.57
C ASP A 859 -39.33 -60.83 92.88
N SER A 860 -38.20 -61.43 92.55
CA SER A 860 -37.07 -60.77 91.86
C SER A 860 -37.30 -60.57 90.36
N PHE A 861 -38.47 -60.93 89.84
CA PHE A 861 -38.81 -60.70 88.44
C PHE A 861 -40.30 -60.44 88.26
N LYS A 862 -40.62 -59.70 87.20
CA LYS A 862 -41.97 -59.48 86.70
C LYS A 862 -42.13 -60.09 85.31
N ARG A 863 -43.37 -60.46 85.00
CA ARG A 863 -43.81 -60.76 83.64
C ARG A 863 -45.10 -60.05 83.35
N GLY A 864 -45.33 -59.72 82.10
CA GLY A 864 -46.54 -59.03 81.71
C GLY A 864 -46.65 -58.85 80.21
N ALA A 865 -47.52 -57.92 79.85
CA ALA A 865 -47.76 -57.51 78.49
C ALA A 865 -47.28 -56.08 78.30
N ILE A 866 -46.63 -55.83 77.18
CA ILE A 866 -46.21 -54.51 76.75
C ILE A 866 -46.99 -54.17 75.50
N THR A 867 -47.71 -53.07 75.54
CA THR A 867 -48.43 -52.54 74.38
C THR A 867 -47.73 -51.29 73.91
N ILE A 868 -47.35 -51.27 72.64
CA ILE A 868 -46.80 -50.10 71.98
C ILE A 868 -47.80 -49.68 70.92
N GLU A 869 -48.34 -48.47 71.08
CA GLU A 869 -49.21 -47.88 70.08
C GLU A 869 -48.45 -46.77 69.37
N GLN A 870 -48.41 -46.79 68.04
CA GLN A 870 -47.77 -45.75 67.24
C GLN A 870 -48.77 -45.23 66.21
N THR A 871 -48.88 -43.91 66.08
CA THR A 871 -49.60 -43.28 64.98
C THR A 871 -48.63 -43.02 63.84
N LEU A 872 -48.83 -43.69 62.71
CA LEU A 872 -48.11 -43.53 61.45
C LEU A 872 -48.86 -42.54 60.56
N LEU A 873 -48.14 -41.63 59.90
CA LEU A 873 -48.67 -40.82 58.80
C LEU A 873 -47.97 -41.23 57.51
N GLU A 874 -48.73 -41.72 56.54
CA GLU A 874 -48.25 -41.97 55.18
C GLU A 874 -48.50 -40.71 54.34
N THR A 875 -47.42 -40.06 53.90
CA THR A 875 -47.43 -38.82 53.11
C THR A 875 -46.30 -38.82 52.10
N ALA A 876 -46.29 -37.87 51.16
CA ALA A 876 -45.25 -37.78 50.17
C ALA A 876 -43.90 -37.44 50.82
N VAL A 877 -42.87 -38.25 50.52
CA VAL A 877 -41.47 -38.02 50.89
C VAL A 877 -40.67 -37.45 49.73
N LYS A 878 -41.17 -37.59 48.50
CA LYS A 878 -40.78 -36.81 47.31
C LYS A 878 -42.04 -36.26 46.67
N ASP A 879 -42.05 -34.97 46.36
CA ASP A 879 -43.24 -34.27 45.86
C ASP A 879 -42.87 -33.12 44.91
N SER A 880 -42.60 -33.46 43.65
CA SER A 880 -42.40 -32.45 42.59
C SER A 880 -43.72 -31.79 42.18
N PRO A 881 -43.73 -30.60 41.53
CA PRO A 881 -44.96 -29.96 41.05
C PRO A 881 -45.78 -30.89 40.16
N SER A 882 -47.10 -30.76 40.23
CA SER A 882 -48.03 -31.49 39.38
C SER A 882 -47.77 -31.14 37.91
N ALA A 883 -47.61 -32.15 37.05
CA ALA A 883 -47.70 -31.94 35.62
C ALA A 883 -49.11 -31.48 35.23
N ARG A 884 -49.18 -30.65 34.19
CA ARG A 884 -50.41 -30.05 33.71
C ARG A 884 -50.48 -30.07 32.19
N LEU A 885 -51.54 -30.65 31.65
CA LEU A 885 -51.85 -30.68 30.21
C LEU A 885 -53.27 -30.13 30.01
N VAL A 886 -53.40 -28.93 29.45
CA VAL A 886 -54.68 -28.21 29.38
C VAL A 886 -54.96 -27.65 27.99
N ALA A 887 -56.11 -28.02 27.42
CA ALA A 887 -56.62 -27.48 26.18
C ALA A 887 -57.73 -26.43 26.43
N GLY A 888 -57.65 -25.30 25.74
CA GLY A 888 -58.66 -24.24 25.75
C GLY A 888 -59.90 -24.59 24.91
N LYS A 889 -59.80 -25.62 24.06
CA LYS A 889 -60.92 -26.30 23.37
C LYS A 889 -60.91 -27.79 23.73
N ASP A 890 -60.87 -28.67 22.72
CA ASP A 890 -60.88 -30.11 22.90
C ASP A 890 -59.48 -30.66 23.18
N LEU A 891 -59.36 -31.63 24.10
CA LEU A 891 -58.16 -32.45 24.31
C LEU A 891 -58.43 -33.85 23.78
N THR A 892 -57.76 -34.24 22.71
CA THR A 892 -57.88 -35.56 22.09
C THR A 892 -56.57 -36.33 22.25
N ILE A 893 -56.64 -37.51 22.86
CA ILE A 893 -55.50 -38.40 23.08
C ILE A 893 -55.81 -39.75 22.43
N GLN A 894 -54.95 -40.18 21.51
CA GLN A 894 -54.97 -41.50 20.90
C GLN A 894 -53.64 -42.21 21.21
N ALA A 895 -53.72 -43.33 21.91
CA ALA A 895 -52.53 -44.04 22.39
C ALA A 895 -52.75 -45.54 22.61
N ASP A 896 -51.69 -46.30 22.88
CA ASP A 896 -51.85 -47.63 23.45
C ASP A 896 -52.00 -47.53 24.97
N ASN A 897 -51.17 -46.71 25.62
CA ASN A 897 -51.13 -46.52 27.06
C ASN A 897 -51.21 -45.03 27.41
N VAL A 898 -52.16 -44.65 28.25
CA VAL A 898 -52.30 -43.28 28.78
C VAL A 898 -52.17 -43.31 30.30
N GLN A 899 -51.22 -42.55 30.84
CA GLN A 899 -51.00 -42.40 32.27
C GLN A 899 -51.14 -40.94 32.68
N ASN A 900 -52.10 -40.68 33.57
CA ASN A 900 -52.22 -39.43 34.30
C ASN A 900 -52.00 -39.73 35.79
N ARG A 901 -50.83 -39.37 36.33
CA ARG A 901 -50.47 -39.71 37.71
C ARG A 901 -50.22 -38.45 38.52
N TYR A 902 -51.01 -38.25 39.57
CA TYR A 902 -50.93 -37.11 40.51
C TYR A 902 -50.74 -35.77 39.77
N SER A 903 -51.53 -35.61 38.70
CA SER A 903 -51.40 -34.59 37.66
C SER A 903 -52.75 -34.21 37.05
N LEU A 904 -52.77 -33.18 36.20
CA LEU A 904 -53.99 -32.65 35.57
C LEU A 904 -54.00 -32.88 34.05
N LEU A 905 -55.03 -33.55 33.54
CA LEU A 905 -55.50 -33.47 32.15
C LEU A 905 -56.82 -32.68 32.12
N ALA A 906 -56.86 -31.58 31.40
CA ALA A 906 -58.09 -30.81 31.27
C ALA A 906 -58.37 -30.27 29.87
N ALA A 907 -59.65 -30.09 29.57
CA ALA A 907 -60.17 -29.40 28.40
C ALA A 907 -61.28 -28.43 28.79
N ASN A 908 -61.33 -27.24 28.20
CA ASN A 908 -62.53 -26.40 28.32
C ASN A 908 -63.67 -26.91 27.41
N GLY A 909 -63.33 -27.60 26.32
CA GLY A 909 -64.25 -28.36 25.47
C GLY A 909 -64.37 -29.81 25.92
N ASN A 910 -64.27 -30.76 24.99
CA ASN A 910 -64.33 -32.20 25.27
C ASN A 910 -62.94 -32.77 25.55
N LEU A 911 -62.85 -33.70 26.51
CA LEU A 911 -61.68 -34.56 26.72
C LEU A 911 -61.99 -35.94 26.12
N SER A 912 -61.31 -36.34 25.05
CA SER A 912 -61.48 -37.64 24.42
C SER A 912 -60.20 -38.47 24.49
N ILE A 913 -60.26 -39.65 25.12
CA ILE A 913 -59.13 -40.58 25.23
C ILE A 913 -59.50 -41.89 24.54
N THR A 914 -58.75 -42.26 23.51
CA THR A 914 -58.80 -43.58 22.87
C THR A 914 -57.52 -44.34 23.22
N ALA A 915 -57.63 -45.41 24.00
CA ALA A 915 -56.47 -46.15 24.48
C ALA A 915 -56.68 -47.67 24.57
N ASN A 916 -55.61 -48.47 24.65
CA ASN A 916 -55.75 -49.84 25.15
C ASN A 916 -55.80 -49.86 26.68
N ASP A 917 -54.94 -49.08 27.33
CA ASP A 917 -54.87 -48.94 28.78
C ASP A 917 -54.91 -47.48 29.20
N LEU A 918 -55.71 -47.17 30.22
CA LEU A 918 -55.79 -45.87 30.86
C LEU A 918 -55.54 -45.99 32.36
N LEU A 919 -54.48 -45.38 32.86
CA LEU A 919 -54.14 -45.23 34.27
C LEU A 919 -54.34 -43.78 34.70
N ASN A 920 -55.35 -43.51 35.53
CA ASN A 920 -55.54 -42.24 36.23
C ASN A 920 -55.29 -42.45 37.74
N GLN A 921 -54.07 -42.15 38.18
CA GLN A 921 -53.55 -42.53 39.50
C GLN A 921 -53.33 -41.35 40.45
N GLY A 922 -54.22 -41.18 41.42
CA GLY A 922 -54.03 -40.24 42.53
C GLY A 922 -53.34 -40.89 43.75
N ALA A 923 -53.11 -40.09 44.79
CA ALA A 923 -52.75 -40.57 46.11
C ALA A 923 -53.40 -39.72 47.22
N SER A 924 -53.72 -40.36 48.35
CA SER A 924 -54.23 -39.71 49.56
C SER A 924 -53.27 -39.93 50.72
N GLU A 925 -53.29 -39.03 51.69
CA GLU A 925 -52.68 -39.31 53.00
C GLU A 925 -53.57 -40.27 53.81
N ARG A 926 -52.94 -41.09 54.64
CA ARG A 926 -53.64 -41.93 55.61
C ARG A 926 -52.89 -41.96 56.93
N THR A 927 -53.65 -42.13 58.01
CA THR A 927 -53.14 -42.24 59.37
C THR A 927 -53.29 -43.69 59.83
N GLY A 928 -52.19 -44.37 60.13
CA GLY A 928 -52.16 -45.73 60.65
C GLY A 928 -52.08 -45.73 62.16
N GLN A 929 -52.93 -46.49 62.84
CA GLN A 929 -52.74 -46.85 64.25
C GLN A 929 -52.08 -48.23 64.28
N ASN A 930 -50.79 -48.25 64.55
CA ASN A 930 -49.99 -49.45 64.71
C ASN A 930 -49.99 -49.87 66.18
N SER A 931 -50.48 -51.07 66.49
CA SER A 931 -50.48 -51.65 67.82
C SER A 931 -49.59 -52.89 67.82
N ILE A 932 -48.54 -52.84 68.64
CA ILE A 932 -47.57 -53.92 68.83
C ILE A 932 -47.78 -54.47 70.24
N SER A 933 -48.07 -55.77 70.34
CA SER A 933 -48.15 -56.48 71.61
C SER A 933 -46.91 -57.32 71.81
N ILE A 934 -46.20 -57.10 72.90
CA ILE A 934 -44.98 -57.81 73.26
C ILE A 934 -45.24 -58.56 74.57
N GLY A 935 -45.05 -59.87 74.54
CA GLY A 935 -45.05 -60.71 75.73
C GLY A 935 -43.66 -60.81 76.35
N THR A 936 -43.60 -61.19 77.62
CA THR A 936 -42.32 -61.41 78.32
C THR A 936 -42.16 -62.89 78.71
N PRO A 937 -41.80 -63.78 77.78
CA PRO A 937 -41.54 -65.19 78.08
C PRO A 937 -40.27 -65.38 78.94
N GLY A 938 -39.37 -64.39 78.97
CA GLY A 938 -38.24 -64.29 79.89
C GLY A 938 -38.64 -63.75 81.27
N ARG A 939 -37.75 -63.87 82.27
CA ARG A 939 -37.89 -63.18 83.57
C ARG A 939 -37.34 -61.76 83.42
N ILE A 940 -38.14 -60.73 83.70
CA ILE A 940 -37.70 -59.33 83.67
C ILE A 940 -37.39 -58.90 85.09
N ASP A 941 -36.20 -58.38 85.36
CA ASP A 941 -35.80 -57.87 86.67
C ASP A 941 -36.82 -56.84 87.21
N THR A 942 -37.17 -56.95 88.49
CA THR A 942 -38.21 -56.12 89.12
C THR A 942 -37.86 -54.63 89.09
N ASP A 943 -36.59 -54.25 89.30
CA ASP A 943 -36.17 -52.85 89.29
C ASP A 943 -36.24 -52.27 87.86
N TYR A 944 -35.88 -53.07 86.85
CA TYR A 944 -35.99 -52.68 85.45
C TYR A 944 -37.45 -52.50 85.00
N TRP A 945 -38.33 -53.38 85.47
CA TRP A 945 -39.77 -53.30 85.20
C TRP A 945 -40.38 -52.06 85.87
N ASP A 946 -40.09 -51.82 87.15
CA ASP A 946 -40.64 -50.70 87.92
C ASP A 946 -40.16 -49.35 87.38
N GLN A 947 -38.90 -49.27 86.96
CA GLN A 947 -38.34 -48.09 86.31
C GLN A 947 -39.10 -47.76 85.00
N MET A 948 -39.46 -48.77 84.22
CA MET A 948 -40.25 -48.57 83.00
C MET A 948 -41.70 -48.18 83.33
N GLU A 949 -42.39 -48.96 84.17
CA GLU A 949 -43.82 -48.81 84.47
C GLU A 949 -44.14 -47.52 85.24
N PHE A 950 -43.32 -47.15 86.23
CA PHE A 950 -43.64 -46.05 87.15
C PHE A 950 -42.90 -44.74 86.89
N VAL A 951 -41.80 -44.75 86.12
CA VAL A 951 -40.96 -43.56 85.91
C VAL A 951 -40.87 -43.18 84.44
N ASP A 952 -40.21 -44.02 83.62
CA ASP A 952 -39.85 -43.66 82.25
C ASP A 952 -41.06 -43.56 81.32
N ILE A 953 -42.03 -44.48 81.43
CA ILE A 953 -43.26 -44.44 80.63
C ILE A 953 -44.21 -43.33 81.09
N PRO A 954 -44.49 -43.12 82.40
CA PRO A 954 -45.34 -42.02 82.84
C PRO A 954 -44.78 -40.64 82.47
N ALA A 955 -43.46 -40.45 82.56
CA ALA A 955 -42.81 -39.20 82.14
C ALA A 955 -42.97 -38.96 80.63
N PHE A 956 -42.77 -39.98 79.81
CA PHE A 956 -43.01 -39.90 78.37
C PHE A 956 -44.49 -39.62 78.06
N LYS A 957 -45.42 -40.34 78.70
CA LYS A 957 -46.87 -40.17 78.53
C LYS A 957 -47.35 -38.76 78.89
N ALA A 958 -46.80 -38.16 79.95
CA ALA A 958 -47.09 -36.78 80.32
C ALA A 958 -46.58 -35.77 79.28
N ALA A 959 -45.41 -36.01 78.68
CA ALA A 959 -44.86 -35.18 77.61
C ALA A 959 -45.70 -35.25 76.32
N VAL A 960 -46.12 -36.46 75.90
CA VAL A 960 -47.02 -36.65 74.75
C VAL A 960 -48.37 -35.97 74.99
N ALA A 961 -48.94 -36.09 76.19
CA ALA A 961 -50.22 -35.43 76.54
C ALA A 961 -50.14 -33.89 76.52
N ALA A 962 -48.95 -33.32 76.74
CA ALA A 962 -48.68 -31.88 76.61
C ALA A 962 -48.41 -31.44 75.15
N GLY A 963 -48.52 -32.35 74.17
CA GLY A 963 -48.25 -32.09 72.76
C GLY A 963 -46.78 -32.22 72.35
N ASN A 964 -45.90 -32.66 73.25
CA ASN A 964 -44.46 -32.78 73.01
C ASN A 964 -44.05 -34.23 72.76
N PHE A 965 -44.43 -34.78 71.60
CA PHE A 965 -43.98 -36.12 71.18
C PHE A 965 -42.53 -36.07 70.69
N ASP A 966 -41.63 -36.74 71.43
CA ASP A 966 -40.23 -36.93 71.05
C ASP A 966 -40.01 -38.34 70.48
N LEU A 967 -39.81 -38.40 69.17
CA LEU A 967 -39.59 -39.66 68.44
C LEU A 967 -38.33 -40.41 68.91
N ALA A 968 -37.26 -39.71 69.25
CA ALA A 968 -36.01 -40.35 69.68
C ALA A 968 -36.17 -40.97 71.07
N ARG A 969 -36.84 -40.26 71.98
CA ARG A 969 -37.18 -40.81 73.30
C ARG A 969 -38.15 -41.99 73.19
N PHE A 970 -39.11 -41.92 72.29
CA PHE A 970 -40.08 -43.00 72.03
C PHE A 970 -39.40 -44.27 71.54
N GLU A 971 -38.54 -44.18 70.52
CA GLU A 971 -37.80 -45.33 69.99
C GLU A 971 -36.80 -45.90 71.01
N LEU A 972 -36.17 -45.06 71.84
CA LEU A 972 -35.33 -45.52 72.96
C LEU A 972 -36.11 -46.35 73.99
N LEU A 973 -37.32 -45.91 74.35
CA LEU A 973 -38.17 -46.65 75.30
C LEU A 973 -38.73 -47.93 74.68
N LYS A 974 -39.00 -47.94 73.37
CA LYS A 974 -39.40 -49.14 72.62
C LYS A 974 -38.28 -50.18 72.50
N SER A 975 -37.03 -49.76 72.30
CA SER A 975 -35.89 -50.68 72.22
C SER A 975 -35.58 -51.38 73.54
N ARG A 976 -36.10 -50.88 74.67
CA ARG A 976 -35.96 -51.52 75.99
C ARG A 976 -36.80 -52.80 76.14
N SER A 977 -37.70 -53.05 75.21
CA SER A 977 -38.55 -54.26 75.11
C SER A 977 -38.25 -55.12 73.87
N SER A 978 -37.02 -55.10 73.36
CA SER A 978 -36.68 -55.78 72.08
C SER A 978 -35.51 -56.76 72.15
N ASP A 979 -35.10 -57.21 73.34
CA ASP A 979 -34.09 -58.27 73.50
C ASP A 979 -34.72 -59.65 73.73
N SER A 980 -33.90 -60.69 73.95
CA SER A 980 -34.33 -62.09 74.08
C SER A 980 -35.29 -62.37 75.25
N ARG A 981 -35.50 -61.42 76.16
CA ARG A 981 -36.49 -61.55 77.25
C ARG A 981 -37.92 -61.27 76.79
N PHE A 982 -38.06 -60.64 75.63
CA PHE A 982 -39.30 -60.15 75.04
C PHE A 982 -39.61 -60.90 73.74
N GLU A 983 -40.89 -61.14 73.48
CA GLU A 983 -41.36 -61.80 72.26
C GLU A 983 -42.53 -61.01 71.68
N GLU A 984 -42.43 -60.59 70.42
CA GLU A 984 -43.52 -59.93 69.72
C GLU A 984 -44.64 -60.96 69.47
N GLN A 985 -45.81 -60.69 70.04
CA GLN A 985 -46.99 -61.54 69.91
C GLN A 985 -47.86 -61.10 68.73
N SER A 986 -47.94 -59.79 68.48
CA SER A 986 -48.65 -59.22 67.34
C SER A 986 -48.10 -57.85 66.98
N ASN A 987 -48.23 -57.51 65.69
CA ASN A 987 -47.92 -56.19 65.16
C ASN A 987 -48.93 -55.88 64.06
N VAL A 988 -49.97 -55.14 64.43
CA VAL A 988 -51.13 -54.89 63.58
C VAL A 988 -51.26 -53.40 63.35
N THR A 989 -51.34 -52.98 62.09
CA THR A 989 -51.63 -51.59 61.73
C THR A 989 -53.04 -51.47 61.18
N VAL A 990 -53.87 -50.66 61.84
CA VAL A 990 -55.19 -50.26 61.36
C VAL A 990 -55.07 -48.91 60.68
N TRP A 991 -55.27 -48.86 59.38
CA TRP A 991 -55.19 -47.62 58.60
C TRP A 991 -56.54 -46.90 58.53
N THR A 992 -56.52 -45.58 58.74
CA THR A 992 -57.65 -44.66 58.57
C THR A 992 -57.32 -43.64 57.49
N ASP A 993 -58.22 -43.50 56.53
CA ASP A 993 -58.00 -42.66 55.36
C ASP A 993 -58.38 -41.20 55.60
N SER A 994 -57.62 -40.28 55.00
CA SER A 994 -58.13 -38.94 54.78
C SER A 994 -59.25 -38.97 53.73
N PRO A 995 -60.40 -38.31 53.97
CA PRO A 995 -61.59 -38.39 53.11
C PRO A 995 -61.44 -37.72 51.73
N GLN A 996 -60.35 -36.98 51.47
CA GLN A 996 -60.09 -36.31 50.19
C GLN A 996 -58.70 -36.68 49.65
N PRO A 997 -58.56 -37.00 48.35
CA PRO A 997 -57.25 -37.21 47.73
C PRO A 997 -56.43 -35.92 47.77
N LYS A 998 -55.25 -35.98 48.40
CA LYS A 998 -54.33 -34.83 48.53
C LYS A 998 -53.52 -34.61 47.26
N TYR A 999 -53.11 -35.68 46.59
CA TYR A 999 -52.36 -35.67 45.34
C TYR A 999 -53.26 -36.20 44.23
N ALA A 1000 -54.10 -35.31 43.69
CA ALA A 1000 -55.12 -35.70 42.72
C ALA A 1000 -54.52 -36.05 41.36
N ALA A 1001 -55.06 -37.09 40.72
CA ALA A 1001 -54.97 -37.28 39.27
C ALA A 1001 -56.31 -36.93 38.66
N THR A 1002 -56.38 -35.77 38.03
CA THR A 1002 -57.63 -35.18 37.56
C THR A 1002 -57.75 -35.30 36.06
N LEU A 1003 -58.87 -35.86 35.61
CA LEU A 1003 -59.37 -35.75 34.24
C LEU A 1003 -60.58 -34.81 34.27
N GLN A 1004 -60.53 -33.69 33.56
CA GLN A 1004 -61.60 -32.69 33.60
C GLN A 1004 -61.95 -32.18 32.20
N ALA A 1005 -63.24 -31.93 31.94
CA ALA A 1005 -63.72 -31.28 30.74
C ALA A 1005 -64.81 -30.25 31.08
N GLY A 1006 -64.87 -29.14 30.34
CA GLY A 1006 -66.03 -28.24 30.37
C GLY A 1006 -67.22 -28.78 29.56
N GLY A 1007 -66.94 -29.60 28.54
CA GLY A 1007 -67.88 -30.40 27.77
C GLY A 1007 -67.98 -31.84 28.28
N ALA A 1008 -67.80 -32.82 27.40
CA ALA A 1008 -67.84 -34.26 27.74
C ALA A 1008 -66.45 -34.86 27.95
N VAL A 1009 -66.35 -35.83 28.86
CA VAL A 1009 -65.20 -36.74 28.97
C VAL A 1009 -65.56 -38.05 28.28
N ASN A 1010 -64.99 -38.32 27.12
CA ASN A 1010 -65.22 -39.52 26.31
C ASN A 1010 -64.03 -40.49 26.45
N LEU A 1011 -64.25 -41.65 27.04
CA LEU A 1011 -63.21 -42.69 27.20
C LEU A 1011 -63.56 -43.89 26.33
N ASN A 1012 -62.75 -44.16 25.31
CA ASN A 1012 -62.82 -45.35 24.47
C ASN A 1012 -61.59 -46.22 24.75
N VAL A 1013 -61.69 -47.11 25.74
CA VAL A 1013 -60.55 -47.89 26.23
C VAL A 1013 -60.78 -49.38 26.01
N ALA A 1014 -59.85 -50.05 25.33
CA ALA A 1014 -60.08 -51.42 24.86
C ALA A 1014 -59.79 -52.51 25.92
N ARG A 1015 -58.80 -52.31 26.81
CA ARG A 1015 -58.30 -53.36 27.70
C ARG A 1015 -58.48 -53.04 29.18
N THR A 1016 -57.87 -51.97 29.68
CA THR A 1016 -57.89 -51.65 31.11
C THR A 1016 -58.14 -50.17 31.39
N VAL A 1017 -59.12 -49.88 32.25
CA VAL A 1017 -59.29 -48.56 32.86
C VAL A 1017 -59.04 -48.68 34.35
N GLN A 1018 -57.98 -48.03 34.82
CA GLN A 1018 -57.62 -47.92 36.22
C GLN A 1018 -57.78 -46.47 36.68
N ASN A 1019 -58.83 -46.18 37.45
CA ASN A 1019 -59.13 -44.85 37.95
C ASN A 1019 -59.21 -44.88 39.49
N GLY A 1020 -58.18 -44.36 40.18
CA GLY A 1020 -58.17 -44.38 41.64
C GLY A 1020 -56.79 -44.20 42.29
N SER A 1021 -56.74 -44.27 43.61
CA SER A 1021 -55.49 -44.27 44.37
C SER A 1021 -55.00 -45.70 44.63
N LEU A 1022 -53.72 -45.98 44.36
CA LEU A 1022 -53.12 -47.32 44.50
C LEU A 1022 -52.47 -47.47 45.88
N ARG A 1023 -52.70 -48.59 46.56
CA ARG A 1023 -52.21 -48.85 47.93
C ARG A 1023 -51.73 -50.28 48.11
N ALA A 1024 -50.87 -50.52 49.11
CA ALA A 1024 -50.19 -51.79 49.36
C ALA A 1024 -51.10 -53.04 49.55
N ASN A 1025 -52.40 -52.86 49.82
CA ASN A 1025 -53.37 -53.94 49.99
C ASN A 1025 -54.42 -54.04 48.87
N ASN A 1026 -54.29 -53.25 47.80
CA ASN A 1026 -55.08 -53.46 46.59
C ASN A 1026 -54.43 -54.61 45.82
N THR A 1027 -55.00 -55.81 45.85
CA THR A 1027 -54.55 -56.89 44.95
C THR A 1027 -54.76 -56.45 43.49
N PRO A 1028 -53.90 -56.90 42.55
CA PRO A 1028 -54.00 -56.55 41.13
C PRO A 1028 -55.39 -56.77 40.50
N GLU A 1029 -56.24 -57.59 41.12
CA GLU A 1029 -57.61 -57.86 40.65
C GLU A 1029 -58.64 -56.74 40.93
N ILE A 1030 -58.38 -55.81 41.86
CA ILE A 1030 -59.38 -54.79 42.29
C ILE A 1030 -59.32 -53.50 41.45
N LEU A 1031 -58.37 -53.39 40.52
CA LEU A 1031 -58.17 -52.18 39.70
C LEU A 1031 -58.19 -52.43 38.19
N THR A 1032 -58.67 -53.58 37.74
CA THR A 1032 -58.84 -53.91 36.32
C THR A 1032 -60.32 -54.11 35.98
N GLY A 1033 -60.95 -53.10 35.39
CA GLY A 1033 -62.13 -53.35 34.57
C GLY A 1033 -61.67 -53.81 33.19
N THR A 1034 -61.77 -55.11 32.92
CA THR A 1034 -61.66 -55.66 31.55
C THR A 1034 -63.02 -55.49 30.86
N LEU A 1035 -63.07 -54.78 29.73
CA LEU A 1035 -64.23 -54.81 28.83
C LEU A 1035 -64.17 -56.12 28.04
N GLY A 1036 -65.05 -57.07 28.39
CA GLY A 1036 -65.13 -58.37 27.72
C GLY A 1036 -65.81 -58.28 26.35
N GLU A 1037 -65.25 -58.99 25.37
CA GLU A 1037 -65.94 -59.33 24.12
C GLU A 1037 -67.03 -60.36 24.40
N ASP A 1038 -68.31 -59.98 24.29
CA ASP A 1038 -69.30 -60.88 23.70
C ASP A 1038 -70.48 -60.12 23.09
N GLN A 1039 -71.00 -60.70 22.01
CA GLN A 1039 -71.94 -60.14 21.07
C GLN A 1039 -73.36 -60.00 21.64
N THR A 1040 -74.18 -59.21 20.93
CA THR A 1040 -75.64 -59.03 21.04
C THR A 1040 -76.17 -57.84 21.87
N GLY A 1041 -76.12 -56.66 21.23
CA GLY A 1041 -77.37 -55.96 20.96
C GLY A 1041 -78.04 -55.14 22.06
N ILE A 1042 -77.32 -54.42 22.93
CA ILE A 1042 -77.78 -53.14 23.53
C ILE A 1042 -76.55 -52.22 23.72
N LYS A 1043 -76.60 -50.99 23.21
CA LYS A 1043 -75.56 -49.96 23.41
C LYS A 1043 -75.43 -49.61 24.89
N VAL A 1044 -74.30 -49.89 25.51
CA VAL A 1044 -73.83 -49.14 26.69
C VAL A 1044 -73.15 -47.88 26.17
N GLY A 1045 -73.96 -46.86 25.91
CA GLY A 1045 -73.51 -45.48 25.92
C GLY A 1045 -73.66 -44.93 27.34
N GLY A 1046 -72.63 -44.24 27.82
CA GLY A 1046 -72.71 -43.41 29.03
C GLY A 1046 -72.47 -44.15 30.35
N ILE A 1047 -71.20 -44.36 30.72
CA ILE A 1047 -70.84 -44.22 32.13
C ILE A 1047 -70.50 -42.74 32.31
N ASP A 1048 -71.48 -41.96 32.79
CA ASP A 1048 -71.23 -40.64 33.35
C ASP A 1048 -70.48 -40.81 34.67
N ILE A 1049 -69.14 -40.81 34.60
CA ILE A 1049 -68.35 -40.49 35.80
C ILE A 1049 -68.58 -39.00 36.03
N THR A 1050 -69.45 -38.67 36.99
CA THR A 1050 -69.62 -37.30 37.48
C THR A 1050 -68.33 -36.88 38.18
N ILE A 1051 -67.42 -36.25 37.44
CA ILE A 1051 -66.32 -35.46 37.98
C ILE A 1051 -66.84 -34.01 37.99
N ASN A 1052 -66.94 -33.43 39.19
CA ASN A 1052 -67.64 -32.16 39.47
C ASN A 1052 -67.61 -31.14 38.32
N LYS A 1053 -68.79 -30.82 37.78
CA LYS A 1053 -69.01 -29.62 36.98
C LYS A 1053 -68.85 -28.41 37.90
N GLN A 1054 -67.76 -27.64 37.76
CA GLN A 1054 -67.64 -26.34 38.43
C GLN A 1054 -67.94 -25.17 37.49
N ALA A 1055 -68.67 -24.22 38.07
CA ALA A 1055 -69.02 -22.86 37.63
C ALA A 1055 -70.16 -22.70 36.60
N ILE A 1056 -71.37 -22.54 37.14
CA ILE A 1056 -72.43 -21.69 36.60
C ILE A 1056 -72.14 -20.29 37.16
N ASP A 1057 -71.29 -19.51 36.50
CA ASP A 1057 -71.33 -18.03 36.48
C ASP A 1057 -70.02 -17.48 35.88
N ALA A 1058 -70.18 -16.77 34.77
CA ALA A 1058 -69.16 -15.95 34.16
C ALA A 1058 -68.96 -14.69 34.99
N SER A 1059 -68.21 -14.77 36.09
CA SER A 1059 -67.55 -13.59 36.64
C SER A 1059 -66.04 -13.78 36.50
N THR A 1060 -65.45 -12.85 35.76
CA THR A 1060 -64.02 -12.73 35.50
C THR A 1060 -63.25 -12.77 36.82
N ALA A 1061 -62.43 -13.80 37.02
CA ALA A 1061 -61.37 -13.77 38.01
C ALA A 1061 -60.35 -12.71 37.56
N THR A 1062 -60.40 -11.54 38.19
CA THR A 1062 -59.41 -10.49 38.04
C THR A 1062 -58.04 -10.99 38.50
N VAL A 1063 -57.04 -10.81 37.63
CA VAL A 1063 -55.62 -11.02 37.90
C VAL A 1063 -55.23 -10.29 39.19
N ALA A 1064 -54.90 -11.04 40.24
CA ALA A 1064 -54.20 -10.47 41.39
C ALA A 1064 -52.84 -9.97 40.91
N SER A 1065 -52.65 -8.66 41.04
CA SER A 1065 -51.47 -7.90 40.66
C SER A 1065 -50.17 -8.54 41.15
N VAL A 1066 -49.32 -8.96 40.22
CA VAL A 1066 -47.88 -9.11 40.47
C VAL A 1066 -47.31 -7.71 40.63
N LYS A 1067 -46.83 -7.37 41.83
CA LYS A 1067 -46.02 -6.17 42.04
C LYS A 1067 -44.66 -6.34 41.34
N PRO A 1068 -44.09 -5.28 40.74
CA PRO A 1068 -42.80 -5.34 40.07
C PRO A 1068 -41.65 -5.63 41.04
N VAL A 1069 -40.67 -6.40 40.60
CA VAL A 1069 -39.33 -6.41 41.21
C VAL A 1069 -38.69 -5.05 40.93
N GLN A 1070 -38.51 -4.25 41.99
CA GLN A 1070 -37.66 -3.06 41.94
C GLN A 1070 -36.19 -3.50 41.81
N ARG A 1071 -35.49 -2.86 40.87
CA ARG A 1071 -34.02 -2.84 40.81
C ARG A 1071 -33.47 -2.49 42.18
N VAL A 1072 -32.57 -3.32 42.69
CA VAL A 1072 -31.46 -2.84 43.51
C VAL A 1072 -30.31 -2.58 42.53
N ALA A 1073 -29.52 -1.55 42.83
CA ALA A 1073 -28.28 -1.23 42.14
C ALA A 1073 -27.38 -2.46 41.94
#